data_AF-A0A4P7UEV9-F1
#
_entry.id   AF-A0A4P7UEV9-F1
#
_cell.length_a   1.000
_cell.length_b   1.000
_cell.length_c   1.000
_cell.angle_alpha   90.00
_cell.angle_beta   90.00
_cell.angle_gamma   90.00
#
_symmetry.space_group_name_H-M   'P 1'
#
loop_
_entity.id
_entity.type
_entity.pdbx_description
1 polymer ?
#
loop_
_entity_poly.entity_id
_entity_poly.type
_entity_poly.pdbx_seq_one_letter_code
_entity_poly.pdbx_strand_id
1 'polypeptide(L)'
;MAQPANFAASQDGASPALPSPSRLILPAPGWGWWALLLALLLPFAYACCFLFPRGDDFDEVTRAMFPFDLPGGLYEIVREWLTWSGRYTYHFLAVFLGKAAELRPLYGLVCAGVAALYGLGLYGLARVVRLRRGPAAFCGLLAVLTVLACHQSLPNLYLLTDSLTMGLLQAMTLVYLWVLCRLWTAPAAQARSARRHAVIVGVLTVGVFEHSALAALTASTVTVLLALADRFDARETEPDAAQTARMRFRHMCVVWLWIFGALLVSFLAPGNQMRRATRHIDTATQLRQLAAAFDEWRHAAFWFFDGLWPWAVLLLVLVLRGLRGQPPLRPSAGAARSGLLLAALAVAAYMGLSGLITVLHALSDVTVSSSSKLPSGLAIFSAYAFGFALWGILEAMPALERALARLPRQALMPALLVLLLGLLAGSANWRTTAVNTVNGSMLQLGLQLQQRYDALQAIGQAAQGQNTSPRFGLLGEIYRPGARKRAIDPSQPQPAVQRSIPDEIFPVQTGEALPAQPETWPNLWVAWMFGLGSVHSAQPLASAAVGALTARAELAAQKPLALTLTQDLGTHGIDGAWLVRANGAPAGVEALSASATFSNLWLVLHGQDMTRIERIAVLRVSKPDWRRLLPLFVQQQAAEMLLARPSVKSVAAPLAEDPAQIAVALAGEYLPFAADAWKTGQYLAVPVCPAASTPLGLFVGINNGALVRLDLANR
;
A
#
# COMPACT_ATOMS: atom_id res chain seq x y z
N MET A 1 51.09 -4.83 -83.93
CA MET A 1 51.28 -3.42 -83.53
C MET A 1 49.94 -2.72 -83.64
N ALA A 2 49.20 -2.59 -82.55
CA ALA A 2 47.92 -1.88 -82.58
C ALA A 2 47.49 -1.50 -81.15
N GLN A 3 47.34 -0.21 -80.90
CA GLN A 3 46.39 0.28 -79.89
C GLN A 3 44.98 0.29 -80.48
N PRO A 4 43.97 0.32 -79.60
CA PRO A 4 43.04 1.44 -79.66
C PRO A 4 42.68 2.04 -78.29
N ALA A 5 42.18 3.27 -78.37
CA ALA A 5 41.63 4.13 -77.32
C ALA A 5 40.24 3.67 -76.84
N ASN A 6 39.80 4.08 -75.63
CA ASN A 6 38.73 5.08 -75.40
C ASN A 6 38.00 5.02 -74.03
N PHE A 7 37.65 6.23 -73.58
CA PHE A 7 36.52 6.70 -72.75
C PHE A 7 36.44 6.47 -71.22
N ALA A 8 36.22 7.61 -70.55
CA ALA A 8 35.96 7.81 -69.14
C ALA A 8 34.49 7.54 -68.75
N ALA A 9 34.24 7.26 -67.46
CA ALA A 9 32.95 7.51 -66.83
C ALA A 9 33.09 7.78 -65.32
N SER A 10 32.70 9.02 -64.95
CA SER A 10 32.10 9.53 -63.70
C SER A 10 32.41 8.88 -62.34
N GLN A 11 32.90 9.75 -61.44
CA GLN A 11 32.68 9.67 -59.99
C GLN A 11 31.19 9.45 -59.68
N ASP A 12 30.89 8.46 -58.84
CA ASP A 12 29.69 8.51 -57.99
C ASP A 12 30.12 8.25 -56.55
N GLY A 13 30.08 9.32 -55.76
CA GLY A 13 30.29 9.30 -54.33
C GLY A 13 29.14 8.55 -53.66
N ALA A 14 29.34 7.27 -53.38
CA ALA A 14 28.53 6.55 -52.42
C ALA A 14 28.92 7.04 -51.01
N SER A 15 28.28 8.13 -50.57
CA SER A 15 28.17 8.43 -49.13
C SER A 15 27.69 7.16 -48.41
N PRO A 16 28.28 6.77 -47.26
CA PRO A 16 27.71 5.70 -46.46
C PRO A 16 26.34 6.19 -46.01
N ALA A 17 25.27 5.59 -46.55
CA ALA A 17 23.92 5.87 -46.09
C ALA A 17 23.86 5.53 -44.59
N LEU A 18 23.90 6.56 -43.75
CA LEU A 18 23.61 6.46 -42.33
C LEU A 18 22.27 5.72 -42.19
N PRO A 19 22.19 4.60 -41.45
CA PRO A 19 20.95 3.88 -41.29
C PRO A 19 19.93 4.83 -40.64
N SER A 20 18.92 5.22 -41.42
CA SER A 20 17.83 6.08 -40.96
C SER A 20 17.22 5.47 -39.69
N PRO A 21 17.17 6.21 -38.56
CA PRO A 21 16.66 5.70 -37.29
C PRO A 21 15.14 5.61 -37.39
N SER A 22 14.63 4.54 -38.00
CA SER A 22 13.19 4.31 -38.14
C SER A 22 12.49 3.92 -36.83
N ARG A 23 13.22 3.77 -35.72
CA ARG A 23 12.71 3.22 -34.45
C ARG A 23 13.30 3.86 -33.20
N LEU A 24 12.45 3.92 -32.17
CA LEU A 24 12.77 4.37 -30.83
C LEU A 24 13.65 3.30 -30.16
N ILE A 25 14.92 3.62 -29.94
CA ILE A 25 15.87 2.79 -29.19
C ILE A 25 16.48 3.69 -28.13
N LEU A 26 16.24 3.36 -26.86
CA LEU A 26 16.79 4.07 -25.72
C LEU A 26 18.01 3.33 -25.18
N PRO A 27 19.02 4.05 -24.67
CA PRO A 27 20.15 3.43 -23.97
C PRO A 27 19.66 2.71 -22.71
N ALA A 28 20.40 1.67 -22.30
CA ALA A 28 20.17 1.02 -21.03
C ALA A 28 20.33 2.03 -19.87
N PRO A 29 19.56 1.90 -18.78
CA PRO A 29 19.70 2.78 -17.63
C PRO A 29 21.09 2.60 -17.01
N GLY A 30 21.87 3.68 -16.98
CA GLY A 30 23.14 3.75 -16.27
C GLY A 30 22.98 3.69 -14.75
N TRP A 31 24.09 3.56 -14.02
CA TRP A 31 24.09 3.36 -12.57
C TRP A 31 23.39 4.51 -11.80
N GLY A 32 23.52 5.76 -12.25
CA GLY A 32 22.84 6.90 -11.63
C GLY A 32 21.31 6.74 -11.57
N TRP A 33 20.69 6.16 -12.60
CA TRP A 33 19.25 5.88 -12.61
C TRP A 33 18.86 4.78 -11.63
N TRP A 34 19.72 3.77 -11.48
CA TRP A 34 19.53 2.73 -10.46
C TRP A 34 19.57 3.29 -9.05
N ALA A 35 20.58 4.12 -8.75
CA ALA A 35 20.67 4.76 -7.45
C ALA A 35 19.47 5.67 -7.16
N LEU A 36 19.03 6.47 -8.14
CA LEU A 36 17.85 7.32 -7.96
C LEU A 36 16.58 6.49 -7.70
N LEU A 37 16.37 5.41 -8.47
CA LEU A 37 15.24 4.51 -8.28
C LEU A 37 15.25 3.85 -6.89
N LEU A 38 16.42 3.35 -6.46
CA LEU A 38 16.58 2.75 -5.14
C LEU A 38 16.38 3.77 -4.01
N ALA A 39 16.89 5.00 -4.18
CA ALA A 39 16.68 6.09 -3.22
C ALA A 39 15.19 6.45 -3.08
N LEU A 40 14.44 6.46 -4.19
CA LEU A 40 12.99 6.72 -4.16
C LEU A 40 12.18 5.57 -3.58
N LEU A 41 12.64 4.33 -3.69
CA LEU A 41 12.01 3.15 -3.08
C LEU A 41 12.31 3.02 -1.58
N LEU A 42 13.44 3.58 -1.12
CA LEU A 42 13.95 3.37 0.23
C LEU A 42 12.95 3.78 1.34
N PRO A 43 12.22 4.92 1.28
CA PRO A 43 11.23 5.26 2.29
C PRO A 43 10.11 4.22 2.42
N PHE A 44 9.65 3.65 1.30
CA PHE A 44 8.62 2.63 1.31
C PHE A 44 9.14 1.29 1.87
N ALA A 45 10.35 0.88 1.47
CA ALA A 45 10.99 -0.32 2.03
C ALA A 45 11.24 -0.19 3.53
N TYR A 46 11.63 1.01 3.99
CA TYR A 46 11.79 1.33 5.40
C TYR A 46 10.47 1.20 6.17
N ALA A 47 9.36 1.67 5.60
CA ALA A 47 8.04 1.57 6.22
C ALA A 47 7.61 0.12 6.52
N CYS A 48 8.00 -0.85 5.68
CA CYS A 48 7.75 -2.28 5.93
C CYS A 48 8.37 -2.78 7.25
N CYS A 49 9.39 -2.11 7.78
CA CYS A 49 10.03 -2.50 9.04
C CYS A 49 9.22 -2.12 10.29
N PHE A 50 8.12 -1.37 10.15
CA PHE A 50 7.33 -0.81 11.25
C PHE A 50 5.84 -1.19 11.17
N LEU A 51 5.52 -2.33 10.58
CA LEU A 51 4.14 -2.82 10.44
C LEU A 51 3.69 -3.63 11.66
N PHE A 52 2.43 -3.46 12.04
CA PHE A 52 1.79 -4.12 13.19
C PHE A 52 0.37 -4.56 12.82
N PRO A 53 -0.10 -5.70 13.37
CA PRO A 53 -1.45 -6.18 13.13
C PRO A 53 -2.54 -5.17 13.50
N ARG A 54 -3.55 -5.09 12.63
CA ARG A 54 -4.75 -4.28 12.83
C ARG A 54 -5.98 -4.93 12.25
N GLY A 55 -7.14 -4.57 12.80
CA GLY A 55 -8.43 -4.98 12.25
C GLY A 55 -8.47 -6.50 12.03
N ASP A 56 -8.62 -6.89 10.76
CA ASP A 56 -8.76 -8.29 10.37
C ASP A 56 -7.47 -9.11 10.58
N ASP A 57 -6.30 -8.47 10.65
CA ASP A 57 -5.04 -9.19 10.91
C ASP A 57 -5.10 -9.96 12.24
N PHE A 58 -5.77 -9.43 13.27
CA PHE A 58 -5.91 -10.11 14.55
C PHE A 58 -6.74 -11.39 14.45
N ASP A 59 -7.66 -11.47 13.49
CA ASP A 59 -8.37 -12.72 13.18
C ASP A 59 -7.41 -13.75 12.59
N GLU A 60 -6.78 -13.39 11.48
CA GLU A 60 -5.89 -14.29 10.73
C GLU A 60 -4.70 -14.78 11.57
N VAL A 61 -4.11 -13.92 12.41
CA VAL A 61 -3.06 -14.29 13.38
C VAL A 61 -3.51 -15.42 14.30
N THR A 62 -4.76 -15.36 14.78
CA THR A 62 -5.26 -16.33 15.76
C THR A 62 -5.75 -17.63 15.13
N ARG A 63 -6.00 -17.64 13.81
CA ARG A 63 -6.33 -18.85 13.04
C ARG A 63 -5.13 -19.72 12.71
N ALA A 64 -3.91 -19.17 12.79
CA ALA A 64 -2.69 -19.90 12.51
C ALA A 64 -2.05 -20.42 13.80
N MET A 65 -1.45 -21.61 13.78
CA MET A 65 -0.79 -22.19 14.95
C MET A 65 0.68 -21.76 15.07
N PHE A 66 1.39 -21.74 13.94
CA PHE A 66 2.79 -21.37 13.83
C PHE A 66 3.05 -20.61 12.51
N PRO A 67 4.19 -19.93 12.34
CA PRO A 67 4.55 -19.33 11.06
C PRO A 67 4.61 -20.39 9.95
N PHE A 68 3.96 -20.16 8.81
CA PHE A 68 3.89 -21.11 7.69
C PHE A 68 3.05 -22.36 8.00
N ASP A 69 1.88 -22.18 8.61
CA ASP A 69 0.95 -23.25 9.01
C ASP A 69 0.27 -23.94 7.82
N LEU A 70 0.98 -24.91 7.22
CA LEU A 70 0.48 -25.69 6.08
C LEU A 70 -0.77 -26.52 6.43
N PRO A 71 -0.83 -27.30 7.53
CA PRO A 71 -2.03 -28.04 7.91
C PRO A 71 -3.22 -27.12 8.18
N GLY A 72 -3.02 -26.03 8.91
CA GLY A 72 -4.05 -25.02 9.17
C GLY A 72 -4.57 -24.39 7.88
N GLY A 73 -3.69 -24.03 6.96
CA GLY A 73 -4.08 -23.48 5.66
C GLY A 73 -4.90 -24.45 4.81
N LEU A 74 -4.53 -25.73 4.77
CA LEU A 74 -5.29 -26.76 4.04
C LEU A 74 -6.67 -27.00 4.67
N TYR A 75 -6.74 -27.04 5.99
CA TYR A 75 -8.00 -27.14 6.73
C TYR A 75 -8.91 -25.94 6.43
N GLU A 76 -8.34 -24.73 6.47
CA GLU A 76 -9.10 -23.50 6.27
C GLU A 76 -9.65 -23.37 4.85
N ILE A 77 -8.91 -23.81 3.81
CA ILE A 77 -9.43 -23.89 2.45
C ILE A 77 -10.74 -24.67 2.42
N VAL A 78 -10.73 -25.89 2.97
CA VAL A 78 -11.89 -26.79 2.91
C VAL A 78 -13.05 -26.24 3.74
N ARG A 79 -12.76 -25.77 4.96
CA ARG A 79 -13.76 -25.20 5.86
C ARG A 79 -14.44 -24.00 5.23
N GLU A 80 -13.67 -23.00 4.79
CA GLU A 80 -14.21 -21.77 4.22
C GLU A 80 -14.95 -22.02 2.91
N TRP A 81 -14.47 -22.93 2.05
CA TRP A 81 -15.20 -23.31 0.84
C TRP A 81 -16.59 -23.89 1.15
N LEU A 82 -16.70 -24.68 2.22
CA LEU A 82 -17.98 -25.25 2.67
C LEU A 82 -18.87 -24.23 3.40
N THR A 83 -18.30 -23.34 4.21
CA THR A 83 -19.08 -22.56 5.19
C THR A 83 -19.18 -21.06 4.93
N TRP A 84 -18.30 -20.46 4.11
CA TRP A 84 -18.22 -19.00 4.02
C TRP A 84 -17.90 -18.41 2.63
N SER A 85 -16.85 -18.87 1.95
CA SER A 85 -16.57 -18.43 0.58
C SER A 85 -15.62 -19.34 -0.19
N GLY A 86 -15.69 -19.33 -1.52
CA GLY A 86 -14.84 -20.17 -2.38
C GLY A 86 -13.40 -19.68 -2.62
N ARG A 87 -12.89 -18.74 -1.81
CA ARG A 87 -11.59 -18.06 -2.02
C ARG A 87 -10.40 -18.86 -1.48
N TYR A 88 -10.11 -19.99 -2.11
CA TYR A 88 -9.14 -20.97 -1.60
C TYR A 88 -7.70 -20.45 -1.47
N THR A 89 -7.18 -19.69 -2.44
CA THR A 89 -5.79 -19.16 -2.36
C THR A 89 -5.67 -18.14 -1.23
N TYR A 90 -6.65 -17.26 -1.07
CA TYR A 90 -6.66 -16.28 0.02
C TYR A 90 -6.69 -16.97 1.38
N HIS A 91 -7.66 -17.86 1.62
CA HIS A 91 -7.80 -18.51 2.94
C HIS A 91 -6.60 -19.37 3.31
N PHE A 92 -5.99 -20.02 2.31
CA PHE A 92 -4.72 -20.71 2.50
C PHE A 92 -3.64 -19.75 2.99
N LEU A 93 -3.42 -18.65 2.28
CA LEU A 93 -2.36 -17.69 2.59
C LEU A 93 -2.63 -16.92 3.88
N ALA A 94 -3.89 -16.63 4.20
CA ALA A 94 -4.28 -15.93 5.41
C ALA A 94 -3.90 -16.72 6.66
N VAL A 95 -4.05 -18.05 6.65
CA VAL A 95 -3.60 -18.92 7.74
C VAL A 95 -2.11 -19.26 7.63
N PHE A 96 -1.63 -19.63 6.44
CA PHE A 96 -0.23 -19.98 6.23
C PHE A 96 0.71 -18.82 6.64
N LEU A 97 0.34 -17.59 6.30
CA LEU A 97 1.10 -16.39 6.65
C LEU A 97 0.54 -15.66 7.88
N GLY A 98 -0.56 -16.12 8.49
CA GLY A 98 -1.25 -15.38 9.57
C GLY A 98 -0.35 -15.07 10.76
N LYS A 99 0.43 -16.05 11.22
CA LYS A 99 1.41 -15.85 12.31
C LYS A 99 2.56 -14.90 11.95
N ALA A 100 2.74 -14.52 10.69
CA ALA A 100 3.67 -13.47 10.30
C ALA A 100 3.36 -12.15 11.00
N ALA A 101 2.09 -11.88 11.30
CA ALA A 101 1.72 -10.61 11.91
C ALA A 101 2.17 -10.46 13.37
N GLU A 102 2.51 -11.54 14.08
CA GLU A 102 3.14 -11.45 15.40
C GLU A 102 4.61 -11.02 15.31
N LEU A 103 5.25 -11.25 14.16
CA LEU A 103 6.65 -10.98 13.93
C LEU A 103 6.80 -9.85 12.93
N ARG A 104 7.04 -8.64 13.44
CA ARG A 104 7.26 -7.41 12.63
C ARG A 104 8.10 -7.60 11.36
N PRO A 105 9.31 -8.22 11.37
CA PRO A 105 10.08 -8.40 10.14
C PRO A 105 9.37 -9.33 9.14
N LEU A 106 8.68 -10.37 9.62
CA LEU A 106 7.97 -11.31 8.75
C LEU A 106 6.71 -10.66 8.16
N TYR A 107 5.96 -9.88 8.95
CA TYR A 107 4.88 -9.02 8.46
C TYR A 107 5.36 -8.15 7.31
N GLY A 108 6.42 -7.36 7.56
CA GLY A 108 7.03 -6.49 6.56
C GLY A 108 7.44 -7.22 5.28
N LEU A 109 8.02 -8.42 5.41
CA LEU A 109 8.41 -9.27 4.28
C LEU A 109 7.21 -9.76 3.47
N VAL A 110 6.07 -10.08 4.10
CA VAL A 110 4.87 -10.49 3.35
C VAL A 110 4.32 -9.32 2.54
N CYS A 111 4.15 -8.14 3.15
CA CYS A 111 3.69 -6.93 2.44
C CYS A 111 4.65 -6.53 1.32
N ALA A 112 5.96 -6.52 1.59
CA ALA A 112 6.98 -6.26 0.58
C ALA A 112 6.97 -7.32 -0.54
N GLY A 113 6.72 -8.58 -0.20
CA GLY A 113 6.59 -9.68 -1.15
C GLY A 113 5.44 -9.48 -2.12
N VAL A 114 4.27 -9.06 -1.63
CA VAL A 114 3.13 -8.72 -2.48
C VAL A 114 3.46 -7.52 -3.38
N ALA A 115 4.07 -6.47 -2.85
CA ALA A 115 4.52 -5.34 -3.66
C ALA A 115 5.52 -5.78 -4.75
N ALA A 116 6.45 -6.67 -4.41
CA ALA A 116 7.44 -7.22 -5.35
C ALA A 116 6.81 -8.05 -6.47
N LEU A 117 5.62 -8.65 -6.27
CA LEU A 117 4.91 -9.38 -7.33
C LEU A 117 4.45 -8.47 -8.48
N TYR A 118 4.13 -7.20 -8.22
CA TYR A 118 3.90 -6.22 -9.30
C TYR A 118 5.17 -6.03 -10.13
N GLY A 119 6.32 -5.90 -9.46
CA GLY A 119 7.61 -5.81 -10.11
C GLY A 119 7.97 -7.07 -10.89
N LEU A 120 7.65 -8.26 -10.37
CA LEU A 120 7.83 -9.53 -11.05
C LEU A 120 6.98 -9.61 -12.33
N GLY A 121 5.72 -9.18 -12.27
CA GLY A 121 4.83 -9.13 -13.43
C GLY A 121 5.39 -8.23 -14.53
N LEU A 122 5.83 -7.01 -14.21
CA LEU A 122 6.39 -6.10 -15.22
C LEU A 122 7.79 -6.53 -15.70
N TYR A 123 8.65 -7.03 -14.81
CA TYR A 123 9.90 -7.69 -15.19
C TYR A 123 9.64 -8.79 -16.21
N GLY A 124 8.62 -9.62 -15.94
CA GLY A 124 8.18 -10.68 -16.81
C GLY A 124 7.73 -10.20 -18.20
N LEU A 125 6.86 -9.18 -18.25
CA LEU A 125 6.42 -8.55 -19.49
C LEU A 125 7.62 -7.95 -20.27
N ALA A 126 8.55 -7.28 -19.58
CA ALA A 126 9.79 -6.78 -20.16
C ALA A 126 10.65 -7.90 -20.78
N ARG A 127 10.68 -9.07 -20.15
CA ARG A 127 11.36 -10.25 -20.69
C ARG A 127 10.66 -10.82 -21.91
N VAL A 128 9.31 -10.78 -21.98
CA VAL A 128 8.54 -11.20 -23.16
C VAL A 128 8.88 -10.32 -24.37
N VAL A 129 9.05 -9.01 -24.17
CA VAL A 129 9.48 -8.07 -25.23
C VAL A 129 11.00 -8.04 -25.45
N ARG A 130 11.72 -9.06 -24.95
CA ARG A 130 13.15 -9.34 -25.18
C ARG A 130 14.14 -8.30 -24.60
N LEU A 131 13.77 -7.55 -23.56
CA LEU A 131 14.75 -6.73 -22.82
C LEU A 131 15.76 -7.63 -22.11
N ARG A 132 17.04 -7.23 -22.02
CA ARG A 132 18.06 -7.91 -21.19
C ARG A 132 17.66 -7.90 -19.70
N ARG A 133 18.27 -8.78 -18.89
CA ARG A 133 17.93 -8.96 -17.47
C ARG A 133 18.01 -7.65 -16.66
N GLY A 134 19.08 -6.88 -16.83
CA GLY A 134 19.28 -5.59 -16.13
C GLY A 134 18.15 -4.58 -16.40
N PRO A 135 17.94 -4.14 -17.65
CA PRO A 135 16.84 -3.22 -17.99
C PRO A 135 15.45 -3.76 -17.62
N ALA A 136 15.22 -5.07 -17.74
CA ALA A 136 13.96 -5.67 -17.29
C ALA A 136 13.78 -5.56 -15.77
N ALA A 137 14.84 -5.78 -14.98
CA ALA A 137 14.80 -5.63 -13.52
C ALA A 137 14.58 -4.16 -13.12
N PHE A 138 15.17 -3.22 -13.86
CA PHE A 138 14.91 -1.79 -13.70
C PHE A 138 13.42 -1.48 -13.91
N CYS A 139 12.81 -1.97 -15.00
CA CYS A 139 11.38 -1.82 -15.23
C CYS A 139 10.55 -2.45 -14.10
N GLY A 140 10.93 -3.64 -13.60
CA GLY A 140 10.27 -4.28 -12.47
C GLY A 140 10.25 -3.40 -11.21
N LEU A 141 11.40 -2.88 -10.80
CA LEU A 141 11.48 -1.97 -9.64
C LEU A 141 10.75 -0.65 -9.87
N LEU A 142 10.79 -0.13 -11.10
CA LEU A 142 10.04 1.06 -11.48
C LEU A 142 8.53 0.83 -11.37
N ALA A 143 8.03 -0.36 -11.73
CA ALA A 143 6.64 -0.75 -11.49
C ALA A 143 6.28 -0.73 -10.01
N VAL A 144 7.14 -1.28 -9.14
CA VAL A 144 6.92 -1.26 -7.69
C VAL A 144 6.82 0.17 -7.20
N LEU A 145 7.74 1.06 -7.61
CA LEU A 145 7.68 2.47 -7.26
C LEU A 145 6.41 3.13 -7.77
N THR A 146 6.01 2.87 -9.03
CA THR A 146 4.77 3.40 -9.60
C THR A 146 3.54 2.97 -8.83
N VAL A 147 3.43 1.69 -8.46
CA VAL A 147 2.32 1.20 -7.65
C VAL A 147 2.31 1.92 -6.31
N LEU A 148 3.42 1.93 -5.56
CA LEU A 148 3.45 2.54 -4.23
C LEU A 148 3.16 4.04 -4.26
N ALA A 149 3.68 4.78 -5.25
CA ALA A 149 3.46 6.22 -5.38
C ALA A 149 2.05 6.58 -5.87
N CYS A 150 1.45 5.77 -6.74
CA CYS A 150 0.15 6.09 -7.36
C CYS A 150 -1.05 5.43 -6.66
N HIS A 151 -0.85 4.45 -5.78
CA HIS A 151 -1.95 3.69 -5.17
C HIS A 151 -2.83 4.59 -4.29
N GLN A 152 -4.12 4.70 -4.63
CA GLN A 152 -5.07 5.61 -3.98
C GLN A 152 -5.32 5.26 -2.50
N SER A 153 -5.17 4.00 -2.12
CA SER A 153 -5.29 3.54 -0.73
C SER A 153 -4.06 2.70 -0.33
N LEU A 154 -2.88 3.30 -0.43
CA LEU A 154 -1.61 2.63 -0.13
C LEU A 154 -1.53 1.95 1.27
N PRO A 155 -2.15 2.47 2.35
CA PRO A 155 -2.11 1.82 3.67
C PRO A 155 -2.56 0.37 3.63
N ASN A 156 -3.49 0.03 2.72
CA ASN A 156 -3.97 -1.33 2.51
C ASN A 156 -2.86 -2.30 2.05
N LEU A 157 -1.82 -1.83 1.37
CA LEU A 157 -0.65 -2.66 1.01
C LEU A 157 0.30 -2.90 2.19
N TYR A 158 0.12 -2.15 3.29
CA TYR A 158 0.90 -2.26 4.52
C TYR A 158 0.11 -2.94 5.66
N LEU A 159 -1.06 -3.48 5.35
CA LEU A 159 -1.82 -4.37 6.22
C LEU A 159 -1.74 -5.80 5.68
N LEU A 160 -1.53 -6.81 6.52
CA LEU A 160 -1.34 -8.19 6.08
C LEU A 160 -2.57 -8.67 5.32
N THR A 161 -3.75 -8.53 5.93
CA THR A 161 -5.02 -8.95 5.33
C THR A 161 -5.34 -8.17 4.06
N ASP A 162 -5.19 -6.85 4.06
CA ASP A 162 -5.48 -6.06 2.85
C ASP A 162 -4.40 -6.25 1.76
N SER A 163 -3.15 -6.52 2.12
CA SER A 163 -2.11 -6.89 1.18
C SER A 163 -2.43 -8.23 0.52
N LEU A 164 -2.94 -9.21 1.27
CA LEU A 164 -3.34 -10.53 0.74
C LEU A 164 -4.68 -10.52 -0.01
N THR A 165 -5.62 -9.64 0.36
CA THR A 165 -6.90 -9.53 -0.33
C THR A 165 -6.83 -8.58 -1.52
N MET A 166 -6.33 -7.34 -1.35
CA MET A 166 -6.34 -6.28 -2.35
C MET A 166 -5.04 -6.19 -3.16
N GLY A 167 -3.88 -6.27 -2.50
CA GLY A 167 -2.60 -6.18 -3.20
C GLY A 167 -2.33 -7.41 -4.06
N LEU A 168 -2.48 -8.59 -3.46
CA LEU A 168 -2.17 -9.87 -4.10
C LEU A 168 -3.10 -10.13 -5.28
N LEU A 169 -4.40 -9.78 -5.19
CA LEU A 169 -5.34 -10.00 -6.28
C LEU A 169 -4.85 -9.33 -7.57
N GLN A 170 -4.39 -8.08 -7.46
CA GLN A 170 -3.98 -7.29 -8.61
C GLN A 170 -2.59 -7.66 -9.09
N ALA A 171 -1.66 -7.93 -8.16
CA ALA A 171 -0.32 -8.38 -8.49
C ALA A 171 -0.34 -9.74 -9.21
N MET A 172 -1.16 -10.68 -8.74
CA MET A 172 -1.35 -12.00 -9.36
C MET A 172 -2.03 -11.89 -10.73
N THR A 173 -2.95 -10.94 -10.94
CA THR A 173 -3.46 -10.65 -12.30
C THR A 173 -2.34 -10.16 -13.21
N LEU A 174 -1.43 -9.29 -12.75
CA LEU A 174 -0.29 -8.82 -13.56
C LEU A 174 0.67 -9.97 -13.91
N VAL A 175 0.99 -10.84 -12.93
CA VAL A 175 1.79 -12.05 -13.12
C VAL A 175 1.09 -13.00 -14.10
N TYR A 176 -0.23 -13.14 -14.02
CA TYR A 176 -0.99 -13.95 -14.97
C TYR A 176 -0.96 -13.38 -16.39
N LEU A 177 -1.11 -12.06 -16.56
CA LEU A 177 -0.96 -11.37 -17.84
C LEU A 177 0.44 -11.61 -18.43
N TRP A 178 1.49 -11.55 -17.61
CA TRP A 178 2.84 -11.93 -18.04
C TRP A 178 2.89 -13.37 -18.58
N VAL A 179 2.36 -14.34 -17.84
CA VAL A 179 2.42 -15.75 -18.26
C VAL A 179 1.56 -16.00 -19.51
N LEU A 180 0.44 -15.31 -19.68
CA LEU A 180 -0.35 -15.31 -20.92
C LEU A 180 0.47 -14.77 -22.11
N CYS A 181 1.13 -13.62 -21.95
CA CYS A 181 2.00 -13.06 -22.99
C CYS A 181 3.20 -13.97 -23.29
N ARG A 182 3.74 -14.66 -22.29
CA ARG A 182 4.79 -15.68 -22.47
C ARG A 182 4.27 -16.87 -23.27
N LEU A 183 3.06 -17.35 -23.01
CA LEU A 183 2.44 -18.43 -23.79
C LEU A 183 2.18 -17.98 -25.24
N TRP A 184 1.68 -16.75 -25.43
CA TRP A 184 1.44 -16.16 -26.74
C TRP A 184 2.69 -16.14 -27.62
N THR A 185 3.84 -15.82 -27.02
CA THR A 185 5.13 -15.68 -27.70
C THR A 185 6.02 -16.92 -27.65
N ALA A 186 5.57 -18.00 -27.01
CA ALA A 186 6.39 -19.20 -26.81
C ALA A 186 6.69 -19.91 -28.15
N PRO A 187 7.91 -20.45 -28.36
CA PRO A 187 8.17 -21.39 -29.46
C PRO A 187 7.29 -22.65 -29.34
N ALA A 188 7.01 -23.31 -30.46
CA ALA A 188 6.15 -24.51 -30.49
C ALA A 188 6.62 -25.60 -29.50
N ALA A 189 7.95 -25.82 -29.40
CA ALA A 189 8.56 -26.77 -28.48
C ALA A 189 8.29 -26.47 -26.99
N GLN A 190 8.11 -25.19 -26.63
CA GLN A 190 7.92 -24.75 -25.25
C GLN A 190 6.46 -24.42 -24.91
N ALA A 191 5.57 -24.36 -25.90
CA ALA A 191 4.17 -23.96 -25.75
C ALA A 191 3.40 -24.81 -24.72
N ARG A 192 3.66 -26.13 -24.68
CA ARG A 192 3.02 -27.03 -23.69
C ARG A 192 3.43 -26.70 -22.25
N SER A 193 4.71 -26.39 -22.03
CA SER A 193 5.22 -25.99 -20.72
C SER A 193 4.68 -24.62 -20.33
N ALA A 194 4.74 -23.63 -21.25
CA ALA A 194 4.16 -22.31 -21.02
C ALA A 194 2.66 -22.37 -20.70
N ARG A 195 1.90 -23.27 -21.35
CA ARG A 195 0.48 -23.51 -21.07
C ARG A 195 0.27 -24.02 -19.65
N ARG A 196 1.08 -24.99 -19.20
CA ARG A 196 0.97 -25.50 -17.81
C ARG A 196 1.17 -24.39 -16.79
N HIS A 197 2.16 -23.53 -16.99
CA HIS A 197 2.37 -22.37 -16.13
C HIS A 197 1.17 -21.40 -16.18
N ALA A 198 0.62 -21.13 -17.36
CA ALA A 198 -0.56 -20.28 -17.49
C ALA A 198 -1.76 -20.84 -16.72
N VAL A 199 -2.01 -22.16 -16.83
CA VAL A 199 -3.07 -22.83 -16.07
C VAL A 199 -2.82 -22.71 -14.56
N ILE A 200 -1.63 -23.07 -14.07
CA ILE A 200 -1.34 -23.03 -12.63
C ILE A 200 -1.48 -21.62 -12.06
N VAL A 201 -0.83 -20.63 -12.69
CA VAL A 201 -0.88 -19.24 -12.23
C VAL A 201 -2.30 -18.70 -12.32
N GLY A 202 -3.03 -18.98 -13.39
CA GLY A 202 -4.40 -18.50 -13.52
C GLY A 202 -5.37 -19.13 -12.51
N VAL A 203 -5.23 -20.43 -12.20
CA VAL A 203 -6.00 -21.07 -11.13
C VAL A 203 -5.67 -20.41 -9.79
N LEU A 204 -4.39 -20.21 -9.46
CA LEU A 204 -4.00 -19.50 -8.24
C LEU A 204 -4.60 -18.09 -8.18
N THR A 205 -4.56 -17.34 -9.29
CA THR A 205 -5.14 -15.99 -9.41
C THR A 205 -6.66 -15.99 -9.19
N VAL A 206 -7.39 -17.01 -9.67
CA VAL A 206 -8.82 -17.18 -9.41
C VAL A 206 -9.11 -17.37 -7.93
N GLY A 207 -8.29 -18.17 -7.23
CA GLY A 207 -8.51 -18.44 -5.81
C GLY A 207 -8.19 -17.29 -4.86
N VAL A 208 -7.58 -16.18 -5.32
CA VAL A 208 -7.26 -15.03 -4.46
C VAL A 208 -8.54 -14.26 -4.12
N PHE A 209 -9.28 -13.80 -5.13
CA PHE A 209 -10.48 -12.99 -4.94
C PHE A 209 -11.40 -13.04 -6.15
N GLU A 210 -12.67 -12.66 -5.97
CA GLU A 210 -13.67 -12.61 -7.06
C GLU A 210 -13.23 -11.66 -8.19
N HIS A 211 -12.62 -10.52 -7.84
CA HIS A 211 -12.10 -9.54 -8.80
C HIS A 211 -10.97 -10.12 -9.65
N SER A 212 -10.01 -10.81 -9.05
CA SER A 212 -8.91 -11.42 -9.79
C SER A 212 -9.37 -12.63 -10.60
N ALA A 213 -10.38 -13.36 -10.13
CA ALA A 213 -11.02 -14.43 -10.90
C ALA A 213 -11.67 -13.89 -12.18
N LEU A 214 -12.47 -12.83 -12.07
CA LEU A 214 -13.04 -12.16 -13.23
C LEU A 214 -11.97 -11.56 -14.13
N ALA A 215 -10.94 -10.92 -13.56
CA ALA A 215 -9.85 -10.35 -14.35
C ALA A 215 -9.08 -11.43 -15.13
N ALA A 216 -8.83 -12.60 -14.51
CA ALA A 216 -8.19 -13.74 -15.16
C ALA A 216 -9.07 -14.31 -16.28
N LEU A 217 -10.38 -14.45 -16.06
CA LEU A 217 -11.31 -14.89 -17.10
C LEU A 217 -11.34 -13.88 -18.26
N THR A 218 -11.48 -12.60 -17.97
CA THR A 218 -11.49 -11.52 -18.97
C THR A 218 -10.20 -11.50 -19.79
N ALA A 219 -9.03 -11.56 -19.15
CA ALA A 219 -7.75 -11.64 -19.84
C ALA A 219 -7.67 -12.87 -20.76
N SER A 220 -8.13 -14.03 -20.27
CA SER A 220 -8.18 -15.26 -21.06
C SER A 220 -9.11 -15.12 -22.26
N THR A 221 -10.29 -14.53 -22.09
CA THR A 221 -11.26 -14.26 -23.15
C THR A 221 -10.67 -13.35 -24.22
N VAL A 222 -10.01 -12.25 -23.84
CA VAL A 222 -9.31 -11.36 -24.78
C VAL A 222 -8.27 -12.14 -25.59
N THR A 223 -7.45 -12.97 -24.93
CA THR A 223 -6.43 -13.77 -25.65
C THR A 223 -7.04 -14.81 -26.59
N VAL A 224 -8.19 -15.41 -26.24
CA VAL A 224 -8.92 -16.33 -27.13
C VAL A 224 -9.47 -15.60 -28.35
N LEU A 225 -10.06 -14.42 -28.16
CA LEU A 225 -10.58 -13.58 -29.24
C LEU A 225 -9.47 -13.12 -30.19
N LEU A 226 -8.33 -12.69 -29.64
CA LEU A 226 -7.14 -12.35 -30.44
C LEU A 226 -6.62 -13.58 -31.21
N ALA A 227 -6.52 -14.74 -30.57
CA ALA A 227 -6.06 -15.96 -31.24
C ALA A 227 -7.04 -16.45 -32.32
N LEU A 228 -8.34 -16.20 -32.13
CA LEU A 228 -9.38 -16.49 -33.11
C LEU A 228 -9.27 -15.55 -34.33
N ALA A 229 -9.08 -14.25 -34.11
CA ALA A 229 -8.85 -13.28 -35.17
C ALA A 229 -7.59 -13.63 -35.98
N ASP A 230 -6.48 -13.94 -35.29
CA ASP A 230 -5.24 -14.42 -35.91
C ASP A 230 -5.47 -15.67 -36.77
N ARG A 231 -6.31 -16.60 -36.29
CA ARG A 231 -6.63 -17.83 -37.02
C ARG A 231 -7.40 -17.57 -38.31
N PHE A 232 -8.30 -16.59 -38.32
CA PHE A 232 -9.04 -16.21 -39.53
C PHE A 232 -8.16 -15.44 -40.53
N ASP A 233 -7.20 -14.67 -40.04
CA ASP A 233 -6.29 -13.88 -40.89
C ASP A 233 -5.07 -14.68 -41.38
N ALA A 234 -4.75 -15.83 -40.76
CA ALA A 234 -3.59 -16.64 -41.10
C ALA A 234 -3.75 -17.38 -42.45
N ARG A 235 -2.87 -17.06 -43.41
CA ARG A 235 -2.55 -17.93 -44.56
C ARG A 235 -1.48 -18.92 -44.09
N GLU A 236 -1.83 -20.21 -43.95
CA GLU A 236 -0.97 -21.28 -43.37
C GLU A 236 0.35 -21.49 -44.15
N THR A 237 1.32 -20.59 -43.96
CA THR A 237 2.67 -20.62 -44.58
C THR A 237 3.76 -20.26 -43.54
N GLU A 238 3.47 -20.43 -42.24
CA GLU A 238 4.39 -20.05 -41.18
C GLU A 238 5.53 -21.08 -40.98
N PRO A 239 6.76 -20.63 -40.67
CA PRO A 239 7.92 -21.49 -40.47
C PRO A 239 7.78 -22.41 -39.22
N ASP A 240 8.36 -23.61 -39.30
CA ASP A 240 8.26 -24.71 -38.32
C ASP A 240 8.59 -24.36 -36.85
N ALA A 241 9.31 -23.27 -36.60
CA ALA A 241 9.74 -22.88 -35.26
C ALA A 241 8.66 -22.12 -34.44
N ALA A 242 7.69 -21.48 -35.11
CA ALA A 242 6.66 -20.67 -34.46
C ALA A 242 5.37 -21.48 -34.22
N GLN A 243 4.62 -21.12 -33.17
CA GLN A 243 3.28 -21.70 -32.98
C GLN A 243 2.36 -21.24 -34.12
N THR A 244 1.79 -22.20 -34.86
CA THR A 244 0.72 -21.92 -35.83
C THR A 244 -0.49 -21.29 -35.14
N ALA A 245 -1.23 -20.44 -35.85
CA ALA A 245 -2.42 -19.77 -35.30
C ALA A 245 -3.44 -20.76 -34.71
N ARG A 246 -3.64 -21.92 -35.36
CA ARG A 246 -4.51 -23.00 -34.86
C ARG A 246 -4.01 -23.60 -33.55
N MET A 247 -2.70 -23.83 -33.42
CA MET A 247 -2.10 -24.36 -32.19
C MET A 247 -2.22 -23.36 -31.05
N ARG A 248 -1.94 -22.07 -31.32
CA ARG A 248 -2.09 -20.96 -30.37
C ARG A 248 -3.52 -20.86 -29.85
N PHE A 249 -4.51 -20.84 -30.76
CA PHE A 249 -5.93 -20.84 -30.40
C PHE A 249 -6.29 -22.01 -29.50
N ARG A 250 -5.86 -23.25 -29.84
CA ARG A 250 -6.11 -24.42 -28.99
C ARG A 250 -5.50 -24.26 -27.59
N HIS A 251 -4.27 -23.75 -27.49
CA HIS A 251 -3.64 -23.53 -26.19
C HIS A 251 -4.41 -22.50 -25.36
N MET A 252 -4.86 -21.39 -25.96
CA MET A 252 -5.65 -20.36 -25.27
C MET A 252 -7.01 -20.89 -24.83
N CYS A 253 -7.71 -21.67 -25.66
CA CYS A 253 -8.97 -22.31 -25.27
C CYS A 253 -8.80 -23.27 -24.08
N VAL A 254 -7.72 -24.07 -24.05
CA VAL A 254 -7.44 -24.95 -22.91
C VAL A 254 -7.21 -24.15 -21.64
N VAL A 255 -6.42 -23.06 -21.70
CA VAL A 255 -6.24 -22.18 -20.54
C VAL A 255 -7.59 -21.63 -20.10
N TRP A 256 -8.37 -21.05 -21.02
CA TRP A 256 -9.68 -20.50 -20.73
C TRP A 256 -10.62 -21.49 -20.04
N LEU A 257 -10.67 -22.75 -20.52
CA LEU A 257 -11.49 -23.81 -19.91
C LEU A 257 -11.08 -24.11 -18.46
N TRP A 258 -9.78 -24.15 -18.17
CA TRP A 258 -9.28 -24.36 -16.80
C TRP A 258 -9.62 -23.17 -15.89
N ILE A 259 -9.46 -21.94 -16.38
CA ILE A 259 -9.80 -20.73 -15.61
C ILE A 259 -11.30 -20.66 -15.35
N PHE A 260 -12.11 -20.93 -16.37
CA PHE A 260 -13.56 -20.99 -16.24
C PHE A 260 -14.00 -22.08 -15.25
N GLY A 261 -13.41 -23.28 -15.33
CA GLY A 261 -13.66 -24.37 -14.38
C GLY A 261 -13.29 -24.00 -12.94
N ALA A 262 -12.11 -23.40 -12.74
CA ALA A 262 -11.69 -22.93 -11.42
C ALA A 262 -12.60 -21.83 -10.87
N LEU A 263 -13.07 -20.93 -11.75
CA LEU A 263 -14.03 -19.90 -11.39
C LEU A 263 -15.36 -20.53 -10.96
N LEU A 264 -15.88 -21.50 -11.71
CA LEU A 264 -17.08 -22.24 -11.30
C LEU A 264 -16.91 -22.91 -9.94
N VAL A 265 -15.78 -23.58 -9.69
CA VAL A 265 -15.48 -24.19 -8.38
C VAL A 265 -15.47 -23.15 -7.25
N SER A 266 -14.93 -21.96 -7.51
CA SER A 266 -14.91 -20.86 -6.54
C SER A 266 -16.29 -20.23 -6.31
N PHE A 267 -17.09 -20.05 -7.35
CA PHE A 267 -18.39 -19.37 -7.25
C PHE A 267 -19.52 -20.31 -6.80
N LEU A 268 -19.44 -21.61 -7.14
CA LEU A 268 -20.39 -22.64 -6.72
C LEU A 268 -20.09 -23.20 -5.32
N ALA A 269 -19.12 -22.63 -4.60
CA ALA A 269 -18.82 -23.00 -3.23
C ALA A 269 -20.07 -22.86 -2.35
N PRO A 270 -20.49 -23.91 -1.61
CA PRO A 270 -21.64 -23.85 -0.70
C PRO A 270 -21.54 -22.69 0.30
N GLY A 271 -20.31 -22.35 0.71
CA GLY A 271 -20.05 -21.24 1.60
C GLY A 271 -20.59 -19.89 1.11
N ASN A 272 -20.56 -19.62 -0.20
CA ASN A 272 -21.10 -18.39 -0.77
C ASN A 272 -22.62 -18.27 -0.52
N GLN A 273 -23.36 -19.39 -0.53
CA GLN A 273 -24.79 -19.41 -0.24
C GLN A 273 -25.06 -19.21 1.25
N MET A 274 -24.29 -19.90 2.10
CA MET A 274 -24.40 -19.81 3.56
C MET A 274 -24.11 -18.39 4.08
N ARG A 275 -23.09 -17.72 3.54
CA ARG A 275 -22.74 -16.34 3.87
C ARG A 275 -23.88 -15.37 3.55
N ARG A 276 -24.54 -15.52 2.39
CA ARG A 276 -25.69 -14.68 2.01
C ARG A 276 -26.86 -14.87 2.98
N ALA A 277 -27.17 -16.11 3.33
CA ALA A 277 -28.24 -16.42 4.28
C ALA A 277 -27.96 -15.82 5.68
N THR A 278 -26.71 -15.85 6.12
CA THR A 278 -26.30 -15.38 7.46
C THR A 278 -26.35 -13.85 7.58
N ARG A 279 -26.18 -13.11 6.48
CA ARG A 279 -26.13 -11.63 6.48
C ARG A 279 -27.47 -10.96 6.15
N HIS A 280 -28.57 -11.71 6.09
CA HIS A 280 -29.93 -11.18 5.89
C HIS A 280 -30.07 -10.22 4.69
N ILE A 281 -29.33 -10.46 3.60
CA ILE A 281 -29.45 -9.64 2.39
C ILE A 281 -30.76 -10.01 1.70
N ASP A 282 -31.78 -9.17 1.84
CA ASP A 282 -33.07 -9.36 1.20
C ASP A 282 -33.07 -8.82 -0.24
N THR A 283 -34.03 -9.31 -1.04
CA THR A 283 -34.17 -8.94 -2.46
C THR A 283 -34.36 -7.43 -2.63
N ALA A 284 -35.01 -6.77 -1.67
CA ALA A 284 -35.23 -5.32 -1.69
C ALA A 284 -33.91 -4.54 -1.55
N THR A 285 -32.98 -4.99 -0.72
CA THR A 285 -31.66 -4.37 -0.59
C THR A 285 -30.83 -4.56 -1.85
N GLN A 286 -30.86 -5.74 -2.47
CA GLN A 286 -30.19 -5.98 -3.74
C GLN A 286 -30.72 -5.10 -4.87
N LEU A 287 -32.05 -4.97 -4.99
CA LEU A 287 -32.68 -4.09 -6.00
C LEU A 287 -32.26 -2.63 -5.82
N ARG A 288 -32.21 -2.13 -4.58
CA ARG A 288 -31.74 -0.78 -4.28
C ARG A 288 -30.26 -0.57 -4.64
N GLN A 289 -29.40 -1.53 -4.28
CA GLN A 289 -27.98 -1.46 -4.61
C GLN A 289 -27.75 -1.55 -6.13
N LEU A 290 -28.48 -2.41 -6.83
CA LEU A 290 -28.39 -2.55 -8.28
C LEU A 290 -28.85 -1.28 -9.01
N ALA A 291 -29.87 -0.59 -8.49
CA ALA A 291 -30.32 0.68 -9.02
C ALA A 291 -29.25 1.79 -8.89
N ALA A 292 -28.46 1.79 -7.80
CA ALA A 292 -27.36 2.73 -7.58
C ALA A 292 -26.06 2.33 -8.31
N ALA A 293 -25.93 1.06 -8.68
CA ALA A 293 -24.69 0.47 -9.20
C ALA A 293 -24.14 1.19 -10.43
N PHE A 294 -25.00 1.72 -11.31
CA PHE A 294 -24.52 2.44 -12.51
C PHE A 294 -23.84 3.77 -12.15
N ASP A 295 -24.45 4.55 -11.26
CA ASP A 295 -23.88 5.83 -10.82
C ASP A 295 -22.58 5.62 -10.05
N GLU A 296 -22.54 4.62 -9.18
CA GLU A 296 -21.34 4.25 -8.42
C GLU A 296 -20.24 3.68 -9.34
N TRP A 297 -20.60 2.85 -10.32
CA TRP A 297 -19.67 2.36 -11.35
C TRP A 297 -19.07 3.50 -12.15
N ARG A 298 -19.88 4.48 -12.58
CA ARG A 298 -19.37 5.64 -13.32
C ARG A 298 -18.34 6.41 -12.50
N HIS A 299 -18.54 6.61 -11.20
CA HIS A 299 -17.52 7.25 -10.38
C HIS A 299 -16.27 6.36 -10.23
N ALA A 300 -16.47 5.09 -9.90
CA ALA A 300 -15.39 4.16 -9.57
C ALA A 300 -14.50 3.77 -10.77
N ALA A 301 -15.10 3.55 -11.95
CA ALA A 301 -14.41 3.09 -13.14
C ALA A 301 -13.50 4.15 -13.77
N PHE A 302 -13.80 5.44 -13.55
CA PHE A 302 -13.02 6.55 -14.10
C PHE A 302 -12.05 7.17 -13.08
N TRP A 303 -11.99 6.67 -11.84
CA TRP A 303 -11.10 7.20 -10.80
C TRP A 303 -9.60 7.11 -11.14
N PHE A 304 -9.26 6.26 -12.11
CA PHE A 304 -7.96 6.22 -12.77
C PHE A 304 -7.48 7.61 -13.23
N PHE A 305 -8.39 8.44 -13.76
CA PHE A 305 -8.07 9.74 -14.35
C PHE A 305 -7.84 10.85 -13.32
N ASP A 306 -8.31 10.67 -12.08
CA ASP A 306 -8.12 11.66 -11.01
C ASP A 306 -6.73 11.55 -10.34
N GLY A 307 -5.95 10.54 -10.70
CA GLY A 307 -4.64 10.25 -10.11
C GLY A 307 -3.46 10.40 -11.06
N LEU A 308 -2.29 9.97 -10.57
CA LEU A 308 -1.03 9.97 -11.32
C LEU A 308 -0.92 8.82 -12.34
N TRP A 309 -1.87 7.88 -12.32
CA TRP A 309 -1.83 6.65 -13.11
C TRP A 309 -1.73 6.87 -14.64
N PRO A 310 -2.52 7.74 -15.30
CA PRO A 310 -2.48 7.89 -16.75
C PRO A 310 -1.08 8.30 -17.24
N TRP A 311 -0.47 9.26 -16.54
CA TRP A 311 0.86 9.77 -16.84
C TRP A 311 1.95 8.76 -16.51
N ALA A 312 1.88 8.11 -15.35
CA ALA A 312 2.87 7.10 -14.96
C ALA A 312 2.87 5.91 -15.92
N VAL A 313 1.70 5.40 -16.30
CA VAL A 313 1.57 4.28 -17.25
C VAL A 313 2.03 4.68 -18.64
N LEU A 314 1.68 5.88 -19.12
CA LEU A 314 2.15 6.38 -20.41
C LEU A 314 3.68 6.41 -20.48
N LEU A 315 4.32 7.03 -19.49
CA LEU A 315 5.79 7.13 -19.45
C LEU A 315 6.45 5.76 -19.31
N LEU A 316 5.88 4.87 -18.49
CA LEU A 316 6.37 3.50 -18.31
C LEU A 316 6.30 2.70 -19.62
N VAL A 317 5.20 2.81 -20.37
CA VAL A 317 5.04 2.18 -21.68
C VAL A 317 6.06 2.73 -22.68
N LEU A 318 6.28 4.05 -22.71
CA LEU A 318 7.28 4.67 -23.60
C LEU A 318 8.71 4.21 -23.28
N VAL A 319 9.07 4.16 -21.99
CA VAL A 319 10.37 3.63 -21.53
C VAL A 319 10.52 2.17 -21.93
N LEU A 320 9.52 1.33 -21.62
CA LEU A 320 9.55 -0.10 -21.96
C LEU A 320 9.66 -0.33 -23.47
N ARG A 321 8.89 0.44 -24.26
CA ARG A 321 8.89 0.39 -25.72
C ARG A 321 10.24 0.83 -26.28
N GLY A 322 10.86 1.86 -25.73
CA GLY A 322 12.16 2.35 -26.18
C GLY A 322 13.33 1.45 -25.80
N LEU A 323 13.25 0.74 -24.67
CA LEU A 323 14.30 -0.19 -24.23
C LEU A 323 14.32 -1.54 -24.98
N ARG A 324 13.33 -1.82 -25.83
CA ARG A 324 13.25 -3.09 -26.56
C ARG A 324 14.41 -3.22 -27.55
N GLY A 325 15.19 -4.30 -27.41
CA GLY A 325 16.42 -4.47 -28.19
C GLY A 325 16.26 -5.23 -29.52
N GLN A 326 15.10 -5.84 -29.78
CA GLN A 326 14.91 -6.68 -30.97
C GLN A 326 13.59 -6.41 -31.71
N PRO A 327 13.58 -6.58 -33.04
CA PRO A 327 12.38 -6.40 -33.87
C PRO A 327 11.29 -7.42 -33.50
N PRO A 328 9.99 -7.10 -33.66
CA PRO A 328 9.03 -8.14 -33.99
C PRO A 328 9.43 -8.75 -35.35
N LEU A 329 9.30 -10.07 -35.47
CA LEU A 329 9.71 -10.85 -36.65
C LEU A 329 8.96 -10.48 -37.95
N ARG A 330 7.97 -9.58 -37.92
CA ARG A 330 7.24 -9.14 -39.11
C ARG A 330 6.76 -7.68 -39.02
N PRO A 331 7.11 -6.82 -39.98
CA PRO A 331 6.24 -5.71 -40.37
C PRO A 331 5.25 -6.23 -41.42
N SER A 332 3.98 -6.39 -41.05
CA SER A 332 2.91 -6.61 -42.04
C SER A 332 1.75 -5.67 -41.75
N ALA A 333 0.90 -5.41 -42.74
CA ALA A 333 -0.36 -4.69 -42.57
C ALA A 333 -1.25 -5.31 -41.45
N GLY A 334 -1.05 -6.60 -41.13
CA GLY A 334 -1.71 -7.27 -40.02
C GLY A 334 -1.30 -6.76 -38.63
N ALA A 335 -0.12 -6.16 -38.46
CA ALA A 335 0.32 -5.59 -37.18
C ALA A 335 -0.54 -4.39 -36.75
N ALA A 336 -0.97 -3.55 -37.71
CA ALA A 336 -1.80 -2.39 -37.39
C ALA A 336 -3.22 -2.78 -36.98
N ARG A 337 -3.82 -3.74 -37.71
CA ARG A 337 -5.12 -4.29 -37.36
C ARG A 337 -5.09 -5.00 -36.00
N SER A 338 -4.05 -5.79 -35.75
CA SER A 338 -3.87 -6.50 -34.47
C SER A 338 -3.63 -5.54 -33.30
N GLY A 339 -2.86 -4.47 -33.52
CA GLY A 339 -2.61 -3.43 -32.51
C GLY A 339 -3.87 -2.65 -32.13
N LEU A 340 -4.68 -2.24 -33.11
CA LEU A 340 -5.97 -1.59 -32.85
C LEU A 340 -6.96 -2.53 -32.18
N LEU A 341 -6.99 -3.81 -32.60
CA LEU A 341 -7.84 -4.82 -31.98
C LEU A 341 -7.47 -5.04 -30.51
N LEU A 342 -6.17 -5.13 -30.19
CA LEU A 342 -5.69 -5.21 -28.82
C LEU A 342 -6.14 -3.98 -28.01
N ALA A 343 -6.00 -2.78 -28.56
CA ALA A 343 -6.42 -1.56 -27.88
C ALA A 343 -7.92 -1.52 -27.61
N ALA A 344 -8.74 -1.84 -28.61
CA ALA A 344 -10.19 -1.91 -28.47
C ALA A 344 -10.60 -2.99 -27.45
N LEU A 345 -10.03 -4.18 -27.53
CA LEU A 345 -10.32 -5.27 -26.59
C LEU A 345 -9.85 -4.97 -25.18
N ALA A 346 -8.72 -4.28 -24.98
CA ALA A 346 -8.25 -3.90 -23.66
C ALA A 346 -9.21 -2.93 -22.97
N VAL A 347 -9.67 -1.90 -23.70
CA VAL A 347 -10.67 -0.94 -23.19
C VAL A 347 -12.01 -1.64 -22.92
N ALA A 348 -12.52 -2.41 -23.88
CA ALA A 348 -13.78 -3.15 -23.73
C ALA A 348 -13.72 -4.15 -22.56
N ALA A 349 -12.59 -4.84 -22.40
CA ALA A 349 -12.34 -5.75 -21.30
C ALA A 349 -12.39 -5.05 -19.95
N TYR A 350 -11.78 -3.87 -19.82
CA TYR A 350 -11.86 -3.09 -18.57
C TYR A 350 -13.29 -2.61 -18.28
N MET A 351 -14.00 -2.09 -19.28
CA MET A 351 -15.38 -1.63 -19.10
C MET A 351 -16.30 -2.78 -18.69
N GLY A 352 -16.17 -3.94 -19.33
CA GLY A 352 -16.91 -5.15 -18.96
C GLY A 352 -16.53 -5.69 -17.58
N LEU A 353 -15.23 -5.74 -17.26
CA LEU A 353 -14.72 -6.20 -15.97
C LEU A 353 -15.20 -5.30 -14.83
N SER A 354 -15.03 -3.98 -14.96
CA SER A 354 -15.45 -3.01 -13.94
C SER A 354 -16.96 -3.04 -13.72
N GLY A 355 -17.76 -3.09 -14.80
CA GLY A 355 -19.22 -3.20 -14.68
C GLY A 355 -19.66 -4.49 -13.99
N LEU A 356 -19.07 -5.63 -14.37
CA LEU A 356 -19.39 -6.93 -13.77
C LEU A 356 -18.98 -6.99 -12.28
N ILE A 357 -17.82 -6.43 -11.93
CA ILE A 357 -17.39 -6.32 -10.53
C ILE A 357 -18.37 -5.46 -9.74
N THR A 358 -18.81 -4.32 -10.26
CA THR A 358 -19.79 -3.46 -9.58
C THR A 358 -21.12 -4.17 -9.39
N VAL A 359 -21.60 -4.90 -10.40
CA VAL A 359 -22.82 -5.72 -10.28
C VAL A 359 -22.65 -6.82 -9.23
N LEU A 360 -21.51 -7.53 -9.22
CA LEU A 360 -21.24 -8.54 -8.18
C LEU A 360 -21.24 -7.92 -6.78
N HIS A 361 -20.65 -6.75 -6.61
CA HIS A 361 -20.69 -6.02 -5.35
C HIS A 361 -22.10 -5.60 -4.95
N ALA A 362 -22.90 -5.08 -5.88
CA ALA A 362 -24.29 -4.72 -5.63
C ALA A 362 -25.21 -5.93 -5.33
N LEU A 363 -24.78 -7.14 -5.70
CA LEU A 363 -25.45 -8.39 -5.33
C LEU A 363 -24.84 -9.03 -4.06
N SER A 364 -23.83 -8.40 -3.48
CA SER A 364 -23.13 -8.84 -2.28
C SER A 364 -23.63 -8.10 -1.03
N ASP A 365 -22.96 -8.34 0.10
CA ASP A 365 -23.20 -7.72 1.40
C ASP A 365 -22.56 -6.33 1.55
N VAL A 366 -21.78 -5.86 0.56
CA VAL A 366 -21.02 -4.62 0.65
C VAL A 366 -21.56 -3.59 -0.34
N THR A 367 -22.05 -2.46 0.16
CA THR A 367 -22.42 -1.31 -0.69
C THR A 367 -21.18 -0.74 -1.36
N VAL A 368 -21.25 -0.52 -2.68
CA VAL A 368 -20.14 -0.03 -3.52
C VAL A 368 -19.64 1.35 -3.03
N SER A 369 -20.52 2.18 -2.47
CA SER A 369 -20.20 3.50 -1.88
C SER A 369 -19.54 3.48 -0.50
N SER A 370 -19.50 2.36 0.21
CA SER A 370 -19.00 2.33 1.60
C SER A 370 -17.47 2.25 1.74
N SER A 371 -16.74 2.05 0.64
CA SER A 371 -15.29 1.78 0.72
C SER A 371 -14.50 2.31 -0.47
N SER A 372 -13.43 3.07 -0.18
CA SER A 372 -12.41 3.48 -1.17
C SER A 372 -11.62 2.30 -1.76
N LYS A 373 -11.79 1.08 -1.24
CA LYS A 373 -11.08 -0.13 -1.68
C LYS A 373 -11.42 -0.50 -3.12
N LEU A 374 -12.70 -0.54 -3.49
CA LEU A 374 -13.13 -0.95 -4.83
C LEU A 374 -12.58 -0.01 -5.91
N PRO A 375 -12.82 1.31 -5.85
CA PRO A 375 -12.32 2.18 -6.91
C PRO A 375 -10.77 2.24 -6.91
N SER A 376 -10.09 2.06 -5.77
CA SER A 376 -8.62 1.90 -5.74
C SER A 376 -8.16 0.64 -6.51
N GLY A 377 -8.89 -0.46 -6.39
CA GLY A 377 -8.61 -1.68 -7.13
C GLY A 377 -8.88 -1.57 -8.64
N LEU A 378 -9.99 -0.92 -9.01
CA LEU A 378 -10.31 -0.66 -10.42
C LEU A 378 -9.29 0.26 -11.10
N ALA A 379 -8.69 1.21 -10.37
CA ALA A 379 -7.63 2.07 -10.90
C ALA A 379 -6.39 1.28 -11.39
N ILE A 380 -6.08 0.15 -10.75
CA ILE A 380 -4.94 -0.68 -11.15
C ILE A 380 -5.30 -1.57 -12.35
N PHE A 381 -6.53 -2.09 -12.41
CA PHE A 381 -6.99 -2.81 -13.60
C PHE A 381 -7.11 -1.90 -14.84
N SER A 382 -7.54 -0.65 -14.66
CA SER A 382 -7.49 0.36 -15.72
C SER A 382 -6.06 0.69 -16.13
N ALA A 383 -5.12 0.77 -15.18
CA ALA A 383 -3.69 0.93 -15.50
C ALA A 383 -3.17 -0.20 -16.40
N TYR A 384 -3.57 -1.45 -16.14
CA TYR A 384 -3.23 -2.58 -17.00
C TYR A 384 -3.85 -2.43 -18.39
N ALA A 385 -5.15 -2.20 -18.47
CA ALA A 385 -5.87 -2.05 -19.74
C ALA A 385 -5.33 -0.88 -20.57
N PHE A 386 -5.08 0.26 -19.93
CA PHE A 386 -4.49 1.45 -20.56
C PHE A 386 -3.08 1.18 -21.06
N GLY A 387 -2.26 0.47 -20.29
CA GLY A 387 -0.92 0.04 -20.72
C GLY A 387 -0.94 -0.84 -21.97
N PHE A 388 -1.82 -1.85 -22.01
CA PHE A 388 -2.02 -2.70 -23.20
C PHE A 388 -2.61 -1.92 -24.38
N ALA A 389 -3.52 -0.98 -24.14
CA ALA A 389 -4.10 -0.15 -25.18
C ALA A 389 -3.07 0.79 -25.81
N LEU A 390 -2.28 1.48 -25.00
CA LEU A 390 -1.16 2.30 -25.48
C LEU A 390 -0.15 1.47 -26.27
N TRP A 391 0.15 0.25 -25.80
CA TRP A 391 1.03 -0.66 -26.52
C TRP A 391 0.48 -1.01 -27.91
N GLY A 392 -0.81 -1.35 -27.99
CA GLY A 392 -1.51 -1.67 -29.24
C GLY A 392 -1.58 -0.47 -30.20
N ILE A 393 -1.84 0.74 -29.69
CA ILE A 393 -1.85 1.98 -30.48
C ILE A 393 -0.46 2.27 -31.06
N LEU A 394 0.60 2.14 -30.25
CA LEU A 394 1.98 2.32 -30.71
C LEU A 394 2.39 1.28 -31.75
N GLU A 395 1.82 0.07 -31.70
CA GLU A 395 2.00 -0.94 -32.73
C GLU A 395 1.23 -0.63 -34.02
N ALA A 396 0.04 -0.03 -33.90
CA ALA A 396 -0.76 0.38 -35.04
C ALA A 396 -0.30 1.66 -35.75
N MET A 397 0.44 2.52 -35.05
CA MET A 397 0.88 3.82 -35.55
C MET A 397 2.41 3.90 -35.71
N PRO A 398 3.01 3.23 -36.71
CA PRO A 398 4.46 3.28 -36.93
C PRO A 398 4.96 4.68 -37.32
N ALA A 399 4.09 5.60 -37.73
CA ALA A 399 4.43 7.00 -37.94
C ALA A 399 4.79 7.71 -36.62
N LEU A 400 4.04 7.45 -35.55
CA LEU A 400 4.29 7.99 -34.22
C LEU A 400 5.62 7.45 -33.66
N GLU A 401 5.86 6.14 -33.83
CA GLU A 401 7.13 5.53 -33.41
C GLU A 401 8.32 6.12 -34.18
N ARG A 402 8.17 6.36 -35.49
CA ARG A 402 9.19 7.04 -36.31
C ARG A 402 9.42 8.49 -35.87
N ALA A 403 8.38 9.21 -35.48
CA ALA A 403 8.52 10.57 -34.95
C ALA A 403 9.33 10.58 -33.65
N LEU A 404 9.01 9.67 -32.71
CA LEU A 404 9.77 9.50 -31.46
C LEU A 404 11.21 9.05 -31.71
N ALA A 405 11.44 8.23 -32.74
CA ALA A 405 12.77 7.75 -33.12
C ALA A 405 13.72 8.85 -33.63
N ARG A 406 13.17 9.96 -34.17
CA ARG A 406 13.94 11.11 -34.66
C ARG A 406 14.47 11.99 -33.54
N LEU A 407 13.93 11.86 -32.33
CA LEU A 407 14.39 12.62 -31.17
C LEU A 407 15.79 12.15 -30.74
N PRO A 408 16.63 13.06 -30.20
CA PRO A 408 17.95 12.70 -29.70
C PRO A 408 17.84 11.69 -28.55
N ARG A 409 18.18 10.43 -28.83
CA ARG A 409 18.00 9.27 -27.92
C ARG A 409 18.69 9.45 -26.57
N GLN A 410 19.86 10.09 -26.59
CA GLN A 410 20.65 10.39 -25.39
C GLN A 410 19.94 11.40 -24.47
N ALA A 411 19.09 12.28 -25.02
CA ALA A 411 18.30 13.25 -24.26
C ALA A 411 16.88 12.75 -23.95
N LEU A 412 16.31 11.88 -24.78
CA LEU A 412 14.95 11.37 -24.60
C LEU A 412 14.82 10.44 -23.39
N MET A 413 15.77 9.53 -23.19
CA MET A 413 15.78 8.63 -22.01
C MET A 413 15.80 9.42 -20.69
N PRO A 414 16.75 10.36 -20.46
CA PRO A 414 16.74 11.15 -19.25
C PRO A 414 15.48 12.01 -19.13
N ALA A 415 14.97 12.61 -20.23
CA ALA A 415 13.73 13.40 -20.16
C ALA A 415 12.53 12.57 -19.66
N LEU A 416 12.34 11.36 -20.18
CA LEU A 416 11.27 10.46 -19.74
C LEU A 416 11.45 10.02 -18.29
N LEU A 417 12.67 9.66 -17.88
CA LEU A 417 12.94 9.21 -16.52
C LEU A 417 12.86 10.34 -15.49
N VAL A 418 13.35 11.55 -15.80
CA VAL A 418 13.22 12.71 -14.91
C VAL A 418 11.75 13.06 -14.71
N LEU A 419 10.96 13.10 -15.79
CA LEU A 419 9.53 13.38 -15.70
C LEU A 419 8.81 12.31 -14.88
N LEU A 420 9.08 11.03 -15.12
CA LEU A 420 8.45 9.93 -14.41
C LEU A 420 8.85 9.94 -12.93
N LEU A 421 10.14 9.94 -12.62
CA LEU A 421 10.62 9.88 -11.24
C LEU A 421 10.26 11.14 -10.45
N GLY A 422 10.26 12.32 -11.10
CA GLY A 422 9.78 13.57 -10.51
C GLY A 422 8.29 13.53 -10.19
N LEU A 423 7.47 12.98 -11.09
CA LEU A 423 6.04 12.77 -10.87
C LEU A 423 5.79 11.80 -9.69
N LEU A 424 6.52 10.69 -9.62
CA LEU A 424 6.39 9.70 -8.54
C LEU A 424 6.89 10.26 -7.19
N ALA A 425 7.98 11.02 -7.18
CA ALA A 425 8.48 11.71 -5.99
C ALA A 425 7.55 12.84 -5.54
N GLY A 426 6.83 13.49 -6.46
CA GLY A 426 5.83 14.50 -6.16
C GLY A 426 4.54 13.94 -5.55
N SER A 427 4.32 12.62 -5.60
CA SER A 427 3.11 11.98 -5.06
C SER A 427 2.94 12.22 -3.55
N ALA A 428 1.69 12.31 -3.09
CA ALA A 428 1.38 12.42 -1.67
C ALA A 428 1.94 11.21 -0.89
N ASN A 429 1.79 10.00 -1.45
CA ASN A 429 2.31 8.77 -0.86
C ASN A 429 3.81 8.84 -0.61
N TRP A 430 4.60 9.23 -1.61
CA TRP A 430 6.04 9.32 -1.46
C TRP A 430 6.43 10.42 -0.48
N ARG A 431 5.87 11.63 -0.62
CA ARG A 431 6.19 12.77 0.23
C ARG A 431 5.93 12.48 1.71
N THR A 432 4.75 11.97 2.04
CA THR A 432 4.38 11.68 3.44
C THR A 432 5.23 10.55 4.01
N THR A 433 5.45 9.47 3.24
CA THR A 433 6.34 8.37 3.67
C THR A 433 7.76 8.90 3.90
N ALA A 434 8.32 9.67 2.97
CA ALA A 434 9.66 10.23 3.06
C ALA A 434 9.83 11.10 4.31
N VAL A 435 8.92 12.05 4.56
CA VAL A 435 8.95 12.91 5.75
C VAL A 435 8.95 12.06 7.02
N ASN A 436 8.03 11.10 7.13
CA ASN A 436 7.88 10.24 8.31
C ASN A 436 9.09 9.30 8.54
N THR A 437 9.79 8.90 7.48
CA THR A 437 11.05 8.13 7.60
C THR A 437 12.22 8.98 8.06
N VAL A 438 12.27 10.24 7.58
CA VAL A 438 13.39 11.15 7.84
C VAL A 438 13.29 11.75 9.24
N ASN A 439 12.13 12.26 9.64
CA ASN A 439 11.91 12.87 10.96
C ASN A 439 11.84 11.84 12.11
N GLY A 440 11.68 10.56 11.78
CA GLY A 440 11.68 9.43 12.72
C GLY A 440 10.32 9.08 13.33
N SER A 441 9.21 9.66 12.87
CA SER A 441 7.87 9.39 13.40
C SER A 441 7.51 7.90 13.28
N MET A 442 7.78 7.25 12.14
CA MET A 442 7.53 5.80 11.97
C MET A 442 8.26 4.95 13.00
N LEU A 443 9.52 5.30 13.30
CA LEU A 443 10.33 4.58 14.26
C LEU A 443 9.76 4.75 15.67
N GLN A 444 9.42 5.98 16.06
CA GLN A 444 8.87 6.27 17.38
C GLN A 444 7.57 5.51 17.62
N LEU A 445 6.64 5.55 16.65
CA LEU A 445 5.39 4.82 16.73
C LEU A 445 5.61 3.31 16.75
N GLY A 446 6.51 2.80 15.90
CA GLY A 446 6.77 1.36 15.87
C GLY A 446 7.37 0.84 17.17
N LEU A 447 8.25 1.61 17.83
CA LEU A 447 8.77 1.23 19.15
C LEU A 447 7.69 1.27 20.23
N GLN A 448 6.81 2.26 20.18
CA GLN A 448 5.68 2.35 21.11
C GLN A 448 4.72 1.17 20.95
N LEU A 449 4.35 0.82 19.72
CA LEU A 449 3.44 -0.31 19.46
C LEU A 449 4.05 -1.62 19.92
N GLN A 450 5.35 -1.84 19.67
CA GLN A 450 6.06 -3.00 20.18
C GLN A 450 5.99 -3.08 21.71
N GLN A 451 6.33 -2.00 22.41
CA GLN A 451 6.28 -1.95 23.88
C GLN A 451 4.86 -2.25 24.42
N ARG A 452 3.82 -1.77 23.74
CA ARG A 452 2.43 -2.04 24.11
C ARG A 452 2.09 -3.52 23.93
N TYR A 453 2.51 -4.14 22.84
CA TYR A 453 2.23 -5.55 22.58
C TYR A 453 3.00 -6.45 23.55
N ASP A 454 4.28 -6.15 23.79
CA ASP A 454 5.10 -6.88 24.77
C ASP A 454 4.46 -6.80 26.16
N ALA A 455 3.94 -5.63 26.56
CA ALA A 455 3.25 -5.45 27.83
C ALA A 455 1.93 -6.24 27.91
N LEU A 456 1.09 -6.20 26.86
CA LEU A 456 -0.16 -6.98 26.81
C LEU A 456 0.13 -8.48 26.86
N GLN A 457 1.16 -8.93 26.14
CA GLN A 457 1.60 -10.32 26.15
C GLN A 457 2.08 -10.75 27.54
N ALA A 458 2.87 -9.92 28.21
CA ALA A 458 3.35 -10.21 29.56
C ALA A 458 2.20 -10.30 30.57
N ILE A 459 1.22 -9.39 30.51
CA ILE A 459 0.02 -9.41 31.37
C ILE A 459 -0.76 -10.72 31.16
N GLY A 460 -1.03 -11.08 29.91
CA GLY A 460 -1.79 -12.30 29.61
C GLY A 460 -1.04 -13.59 29.93
N GLN A 461 0.27 -13.62 29.76
CA GLN A 461 1.11 -14.77 30.18
C GLN A 461 1.12 -14.94 31.70
N ALA A 462 1.21 -13.84 32.46
CA ALA A 462 1.18 -13.88 33.92
C ALA A 462 -0.17 -14.38 34.47
N ALA A 463 -1.27 -14.12 33.75
CA ALA A 463 -2.60 -14.59 34.12
C ALA A 463 -2.87 -16.06 33.75
N GLN A 464 -2.07 -16.65 32.86
CA GLN A 464 -2.28 -18.03 32.39
C GLN A 464 -1.54 -19.05 33.25
N GLY A 465 -2.25 -20.12 33.65
CA GLY A 465 -1.64 -21.27 34.32
C GLY A 465 -0.66 -22.02 33.40
N GLN A 466 0.32 -22.71 34.00
CA GLN A 466 1.40 -23.41 33.29
C GLN A 466 0.92 -24.51 32.32
N ASN A 467 -0.32 -25.01 32.45
CA ASN A 467 -0.91 -26.09 31.63
C ASN A 467 -2.16 -25.64 30.85
N THR A 468 -2.18 -24.43 30.30
CA THR A 468 -3.34 -23.97 29.50
C THR A 468 -3.39 -24.65 28.13
N SER A 469 -4.58 -25.16 27.74
CA SER A 469 -4.78 -25.76 26.42
C SER A 469 -4.47 -24.77 25.29
N PRO A 470 -4.02 -25.23 24.11
CA PRO A 470 -3.77 -24.38 22.95
C PRO A 470 -4.93 -23.41 22.65
N ARG A 471 -4.60 -22.18 22.22
CA ARG A 471 -5.58 -21.13 21.89
C ARG A 471 -5.79 -20.91 20.39
N PHE A 472 -4.79 -21.24 19.57
CA PHE A 472 -4.72 -20.85 18.16
C PHE A 472 -4.67 -22.06 17.23
N GLY A 473 -5.03 -21.81 15.98
CA GLY A 473 -4.98 -22.82 14.93
C GLY A 473 -5.91 -24.00 15.15
N LEU A 474 -5.66 -25.04 14.36
CA LEU A 474 -6.46 -26.26 14.37
C LEU A 474 -6.54 -26.90 15.76
N LEU A 475 -5.44 -26.91 16.52
CA LEU A 475 -5.47 -27.42 17.90
C LEU A 475 -6.32 -26.54 18.81
N GLY A 476 -6.24 -25.21 18.69
CA GLY A 476 -7.10 -24.30 19.44
C GLY A 476 -8.58 -24.58 19.22
N GLU A 477 -8.99 -24.87 17.98
CA GLU A 477 -10.37 -25.23 17.67
C GLU A 477 -10.79 -26.59 18.22
N ILE A 478 -9.90 -27.58 18.18
CA ILE A 478 -10.15 -28.92 18.73
C ILE A 478 -10.31 -28.86 20.26
N TYR A 479 -9.42 -28.16 20.95
CA TYR A 479 -9.44 -28.06 22.42
C TYR A 479 -10.47 -27.07 22.94
N ARG A 480 -10.87 -26.08 22.13
CA ARG A 480 -11.84 -25.05 22.51
C ARG A 480 -12.88 -24.86 21.39
N PRO A 481 -13.78 -25.84 21.18
CA PRO A 481 -14.83 -25.72 20.17
C PRO A 481 -15.67 -24.46 20.39
N GLY A 482 -15.82 -23.64 19.35
CA GLY A 482 -16.57 -22.39 19.44
C GLY A 482 -15.81 -21.20 20.04
N ALA A 483 -14.50 -21.32 20.33
CA ALA A 483 -13.66 -20.20 20.81
C ALA A 483 -13.57 -18.99 19.85
N ARG A 484 -14.05 -19.13 18.61
CA ARG A 484 -14.27 -18.00 17.69
C ARG A 484 -15.44 -17.10 18.10
N LYS A 485 -16.39 -17.58 18.93
CA LYS A 485 -17.44 -16.77 19.58
C LYS A 485 -16.86 -16.16 20.86
N ARG A 486 -16.08 -15.11 20.67
CA ARG A 486 -15.34 -14.46 21.75
C ARG A 486 -16.29 -13.62 22.59
N ALA A 487 -16.18 -13.75 23.90
CA ALA A 487 -16.90 -12.97 24.87
C ALA A 487 -15.90 -12.40 25.88
N ILE A 488 -16.33 -11.36 26.60
CA ILE A 488 -15.55 -10.79 27.68
C ILE A 488 -15.48 -11.83 28.81
N ASP A 489 -14.27 -12.09 29.30
CA ASP A 489 -14.04 -12.92 30.48
C ASP A 489 -13.62 -12.02 31.66
N PRO A 490 -14.55 -11.70 32.59
CA PRO A 490 -14.25 -10.79 33.70
C PRO A 490 -13.27 -11.39 34.71
N SER A 491 -12.98 -12.70 34.65
CA SER A 491 -12.02 -13.36 35.54
C SER A 491 -10.56 -13.16 35.12
N GLN A 492 -10.32 -12.66 33.90
CA GLN A 492 -8.99 -12.38 33.36
C GLN A 492 -8.68 -10.87 33.36
N PRO A 493 -7.41 -10.46 33.23
CA PRO A 493 -7.04 -9.04 33.21
C PRO A 493 -7.72 -8.28 32.07
N GLN A 494 -8.07 -7.02 32.35
CA GLN A 494 -8.82 -6.15 31.43
C GLN A 494 -8.09 -4.80 31.24
N PRO A 495 -6.91 -4.76 30.60
CA PRO A 495 -6.14 -3.53 30.47
C PRO A 495 -6.84 -2.47 29.60
N ALA A 496 -6.62 -1.21 29.95
CA ALA A 496 -6.99 -0.05 29.14
C ALA A 496 -5.78 0.47 28.37
N VAL A 497 -5.88 0.49 27.03
CA VAL A 497 -4.85 0.99 26.12
C VAL A 497 -5.27 2.37 25.61
N GLN A 498 -4.46 3.38 25.93
CA GLN A 498 -4.66 4.75 25.46
C GLN A 498 -4.54 4.85 23.94
N ARG A 499 -5.56 5.42 23.29
CA ARG A 499 -5.51 5.79 21.88
C ARG A 499 -4.43 6.83 21.65
N SER A 500 -3.66 6.62 20.59
CA SER A 500 -2.71 7.60 20.05
C SER A 500 -3.47 8.78 19.44
N ILE A 501 -3.13 10.02 19.81
CA ILE A 501 -3.67 11.22 19.17
C ILE A 501 -2.57 12.27 18.96
N PRO A 502 -2.49 12.92 17.78
CA PRO A 502 -2.99 12.54 16.46
C PRO A 502 -1.79 12.18 15.56
N ASP A 503 -1.17 11.03 15.80
CA ASP A 503 -0.04 10.58 14.98
C ASP A 503 -0.59 9.66 13.87
N GLU A 504 -1.28 10.23 12.85
CA GLU A 504 -1.54 9.53 11.58
C GLU A 504 -0.22 9.40 10.80
N ILE A 505 0.64 8.50 11.26
CA ILE A 505 1.95 8.29 10.66
C ILE A 505 1.80 7.32 9.49
N PHE A 506 1.55 7.86 8.31
CA PHE A 506 1.47 7.07 7.08
C PHE A 506 2.82 6.44 6.71
N PRO A 507 2.86 5.20 6.17
CA PRO A 507 1.74 4.26 6.01
C PRO A 507 1.56 3.39 7.26
N VAL A 508 2.37 3.61 8.29
CA VAL A 508 2.39 2.81 9.51
C VAL A 508 1.03 2.84 10.15
N GLN A 509 0.35 3.97 10.35
CA GLN A 509 -0.96 4.13 11.00
C GLN A 509 -1.87 5.13 10.28
N THR A 510 -3.10 4.69 9.98
CA THR A 510 -4.19 5.54 9.48
C THR A 510 -5.47 5.18 10.24
N GLY A 511 -6.03 6.12 11.00
CA GLY A 511 -7.21 5.90 11.84
C GLY A 511 -6.96 5.19 13.19
N GLU A 512 -8.04 4.96 13.93
CA GLU A 512 -8.02 4.33 15.26
C GLU A 512 -7.80 2.81 15.15
N ALA A 513 -6.85 2.27 15.91
CA ALA A 513 -6.54 0.83 15.89
C ALA A 513 -7.56 -0.02 16.67
N LEU A 514 -8.26 0.56 17.65
CA LEU A 514 -9.16 -0.15 18.58
C LEU A 514 -10.41 0.69 18.91
N PRO A 515 -11.65 0.16 18.71
CA PRO A 515 -12.90 0.83 19.04
C PRO A 515 -13.09 1.02 20.54
N ALA A 516 -14.03 1.88 20.94
CA ALA A 516 -14.20 2.29 22.34
C ALA A 516 -14.72 1.14 23.20
N GLN A 517 -15.72 0.45 22.68
CA GLN A 517 -16.39 -0.67 23.32
C GLN A 517 -15.51 -1.93 23.22
N PRO A 518 -15.18 -2.60 24.35
CA PRO A 518 -14.34 -3.81 24.37
C PRO A 518 -14.98 -5.00 23.65
N GLU A 519 -16.31 -5.05 23.58
CA GLU A 519 -17.08 -6.04 22.84
C GLU A 519 -17.06 -5.83 21.32
N THR A 520 -16.65 -4.64 20.86
CA THR A 520 -16.61 -4.32 19.44
C THR A 520 -15.35 -4.89 18.80
N TRP A 521 -15.51 -5.45 17.60
CA TRP A 521 -14.40 -5.89 16.77
C TRP A 521 -13.43 -4.73 16.46
N PRO A 522 -12.10 -4.90 16.55
CA PRO A 522 -11.34 -6.13 16.78
C PRO A 522 -10.90 -6.37 18.24
N ASN A 523 -11.41 -5.65 19.25
CA ASN A 523 -10.91 -5.71 20.63
C ASN A 523 -10.93 -7.12 21.24
N LEU A 524 -12.00 -7.88 21.00
CA LEU A 524 -12.11 -9.28 21.41
C LEU A 524 -11.02 -10.16 20.79
N TRP A 525 -10.55 -9.83 19.58
CA TRP A 525 -9.49 -10.57 18.92
C TRP A 525 -8.13 -10.30 19.52
N VAL A 526 -7.87 -9.05 19.86
CA VAL A 526 -6.68 -8.62 20.60
C VAL A 526 -6.64 -9.27 21.98
N ALA A 527 -7.75 -9.22 22.72
CA ALA A 527 -7.84 -9.82 24.05
C ALA A 527 -7.52 -11.33 24.00
N TRP A 528 -8.14 -12.06 23.06
CA TRP A 528 -7.86 -13.47 22.87
C TRP A 528 -6.41 -13.78 22.47
N MET A 529 -5.84 -12.98 21.56
CA MET A 529 -4.45 -13.12 21.12
C MET A 529 -3.50 -13.02 22.32
N PHE A 530 -3.69 -12.02 23.19
CA PHE A 530 -2.81 -11.83 24.33
C PHE A 530 -3.19 -12.68 25.54
N GLY A 531 -4.40 -13.23 25.61
CA GLY A 531 -4.85 -14.06 26.73
C GLY A 531 -5.43 -13.22 27.86
N LEU A 532 -6.17 -12.19 27.48
CA LEU A 532 -6.79 -11.20 28.35
C LEU A 532 -8.31 -11.38 28.31
N GLY A 533 -8.98 -10.91 29.35
CA GLY A 533 -10.44 -10.95 29.46
C GLY A 533 -11.12 -9.96 28.54
N SER A 534 -10.52 -8.79 28.37
CA SER A 534 -10.93 -7.74 27.45
C SER A 534 -9.77 -6.77 27.20
N VAL A 535 -9.90 -5.92 26.19
CA VAL A 535 -8.99 -4.77 25.99
C VAL A 535 -9.86 -3.55 25.78
N HIS A 536 -9.68 -2.56 26.64
CA HIS A 536 -10.43 -1.30 26.56
C HIS A 536 -9.61 -0.26 25.81
N SER A 537 -10.26 0.50 24.94
CA SER A 537 -9.63 1.62 24.23
C SER A 537 -9.91 2.91 24.98
N ALA A 538 -8.89 3.47 25.64
CA ALA A 538 -9.01 4.70 26.41
C ALA A 538 -8.86 5.93 25.51
N GLN A 539 -9.87 6.80 25.49
CA GLN A 539 -9.81 8.06 24.76
C GLN A 539 -8.88 9.06 25.50
N PRO A 540 -8.12 9.90 24.79
CA PRO A 540 -7.36 10.95 25.45
C PRO A 540 -8.31 12.05 25.85
N LEU A 541 -8.38 12.30 27.15
CA LEU A 541 -9.27 13.31 27.73
C LEU A 541 -8.43 14.42 28.35
N ALA A 542 -8.66 15.67 27.89
CA ALA A 542 -8.01 16.86 28.44
C ALA A 542 -8.27 16.97 29.97
N SER A 543 -9.48 16.64 30.41
CA SER A 543 -9.85 16.62 31.82
C SER A 543 -9.02 15.66 32.66
N ALA A 544 -8.59 14.52 32.11
CA ALA A 544 -7.71 13.59 32.82
C ALA A 544 -6.31 14.17 33.02
N ALA A 545 -5.77 14.91 32.04
CA ALA A 545 -4.49 15.59 32.17
C ALA A 545 -4.53 16.75 33.17
N VAL A 546 -5.60 17.55 33.15
CA VAL A 546 -5.81 18.64 34.12
C VAL A 546 -6.07 18.09 35.54
N GLY A 547 -6.80 16.99 35.66
CA GLY A 547 -6.97 16.27 36.93
C GLY A 547 -5.64 15.76 37.47
N ALA A 548 -4.78 15.21 36.61
CA ALA A 548 -3.44 14.77 37.01
C ALA A 548 -2.51 15.92 37.41
N LEU A 549 -2.65 17.11 36.81
CA LEU A 549 -1.92 18.33 37.21
C LEU A 549 -2.35 18.84 38.59
N THR A 550 -3.65 18.81 38.88
CA THR A 550 -4.23 19.37 40.10
C THR A 550 -4.36 18.36 41.25
N ALA A 551 -4.07 17.07 40.98
CA ALA A 551 -4.05 16.02 41.99
C ALA A 551 -3.05 16.32 43.11
N ARG A 552 -3.42 15.94 44.35
CA ARG A 552 -2.49 16.03 45.49
C ARG A 552 -1.22 15.22 45.19
N ALA A 553 -0.07 15.72 45.64
CA ALA A 553 1.24 15.12 45.34
C ALA A 553 1.36 13.62 45.74
N GLU A 554 0.61 13.18 46.75
CA GLU A 554 0.55 11.79 47.22
C GLU A 554 -0.26 10.86 46.31
N LEU A 555 -1.16 11.42 45.49
CA LEU A 555 -2.06 10.70 44.59
C LEU A 555 -1.60 10.78 43.12
N ALA A 556 -0.65 11.67 42.82
CA ALA A 556 -0.14 11.85 41.47
C ALA A 556 0.83 10.71 41.09
N ALA A 557 0.54 10.01 39.99
CA ALA A 557 1.41 8.96 39.46
C ALA A 557 2.82 9.47 39.09
N GLN A 558 2.96 10.76 38.80
CA GLN A 558 4.23 11.44 38.53
C GLN A 558 4.09 12.95 38.81
N LYS A 559 5.17 13.60 39.27
CA LYS A 559 5.19 15.07 39.41
C LYS A 559 5.12 15.76 38.04
N PRO A 560 4.22 16.74 37.85
CA PRO A 560 4.22 17.60 36.67
C PRO A 560 5.55 18.31 36.46
N LEU A 561 5.99 18.44 35.20
CA LEU A 561 7.21 19.16 34.84
C LEU A 561 6.85 20.56 34.33
N ALA A 562 7.20 21.60 35.09
CA ALA A 562 6.94 22.98 34.69
C ALA A 562 7.84 23.40 33.51
N LEU A 563 7.25 24.16 32.59
CA LEU A 563 7.94 24.74 31.43
C LEU A 563 8.06 26.25 31.61
N THR A 564 9.17 26.81 31.14
CA THR A 564 9.39 28.26 31.08
C THR A 564 8.59 28.84 29.93
N LEU A 565 7.76 29.84 30.25
CA LEU A 565 7.01 30.60 29.28
C LEU A 565 7.87 31.72 28.70
N THR A 566 7.71 31.94 27.40
CA THR A 566 8.25 33.10 26.70
C THR A 566 7.29 34.28 26.78
N GLN A 567 7.83 35.49 26.63
CA GLN A 567 7.04 36.73 26.68
C GLN A 567 5.91 36.72 25.62
N ASP A 568 6.17 36.16 24.43
CA ASP A 568 5.19 36.03 23.35
C ASP A 568 3.94 35.23 23.78
N LEU A 569 4.11 34.08 24.45
CA LEU A 569 2.97 33.30 24.96
C LEU A 569 2.19 34.06 26.05
N GLY A 570 2.91 34.86 26.86
CA GLY A 570 2.31 35.76 27.84
C GLY A 570 1.38 36.81 27.21
N THR A 571 1.74 37.35 26.04
CA THR A 571 0.86 38.30 25.32
C THR A 571 -0.44 37.69 24.82
N HIS A 572 -0.47 36.36 24.67
CA HIS A 572 -1.69 35.59 24.35
C HIS A 572 -2.48 35.16 25.60
N GLY A 573 -2.09 35.65 26.78
CA GLY A 573 -2.80 35.40 28.04
C GLY A 573 -2.50 34.04 28.68
N ILE A 574 -1.44 33.35 28.24
CA ILE A 574 -0.93 32.12 28.86
C ILE A 574 0.04 32.49 29.97
N ASP A 575 -0.23 32.03 31.19
CA ASP A 575 0.57 32.29 32.39
C ASP A 575 1.10 31.02 33.07
N GLY A 576 0.74 29.82 32.58
CA GLY A 576 1.35 28.56 32.99
C GLY A 576 1.51 27.52 31.89
N ALA A 577 2.56 26.68 31.98
CA ALA A 577 2.78 25.53 31.10
C ALA A 577 3.44 24.36 31.83
N TRP A 578 2.93 23.14 31.62
CA TRP A 578 3.45 21.91 32.24
C TRP A 578 3.39 20.72 31.30
N LEU A 579 4.30 19.76 31.49
CA LEU A 579 4.18 18.42 30.97
C LEU A 579 3.63 17.47 32.03
N VAL A 580 2.58 16.73 31.67
CA VAL A 580 1.84 15.85 32.58
C VAL A 580 1.63 14.49 31.95
N ARG A 581 1.78 13.41 32.72
CA ARG A 581 1.43 12.06 32.27
C ARG A 581 -0.02 11.77 32.67
N ALA A 582 -0.83 11.41 31.68
CA ALA A 582 -2.22 11.01 31.93
C ALA A 582 -2.74 10.02 30.89
N ASN A 583 -3.73 9.22 31.30
CA ASN A 583 -4.57 8.40 30.45
C ASN A 583 -6.04 8.79 30.66
N GLY A 584 -6.92 8.50 29.71
CA GLY A 584 -8.37 8.66 29.88
C GLY A 584 -9.08 7.32 30.05
N ALA A 585 -8.52 6.41 30.86
CA ALA A 585 -9.15 5.13 31.13
C ALA A 585 -10.48 5.30 31.90
N PRO A 586 -11.52 4.49 31.60
CA PRO A 586 -12.79 4.52 32.35
C PRO A 586 -12.60 4.18 33.83
N ALA A 587 -13.45 4.74 34.70
CA ALA A 587 -13.43 4.44 36.13
C ALA A 587 -13.73 2.94 36.38
N GLY A 588 -12.94 2.30 37.26
CA GLY A 588 -13.11 0.89 37.64
C GLY A 588 -12.30 -0.13 36.80
N VAL A 589 -11.58 0.31 35.78
CA VAL A 589 -10.62 -0.54 35.04
C VAL A 589 -9.24 -0.47 35.72
N GLU A 590 -8.57 -1.62 35.93
CA GLU A 590 -7.36 -1.76 36.74
C GLU A 590 -6.27 -0.68 36.51
N ALA A 591 -5.54 -0.35 37.59
CA ALA A 591 -4.50 0.67 37.67
C ALA A 591 -3.22 0.39 36.84
N LEU A 592 -3.13 -0.74 36.13
CA LEU A 592 -2.08 -0.99 35.12
C LEU A 592 -2.10 0.07 33.98
N SER A 593 -3.24 0.76 33.84
CA SER A 593 -3.45 1.95 33.01
C SER A 593 -2.50 3.12 33.35
N ALA A 594 -1.99 3.25 34.59
CA ALA A 594 -1.08 4.33 34.99
C ALA A 594 0.39 4.14 34.55
N SER A 595 0.72 3.02 33.89
CA SER A 595 2.06 2.78 33.36
C SER A 595 2.42 3.75 32.23
N ALA A 596 3.71 4.05 32.06
CA ALA A 596 4.21 4.88 30.97
C ALA A 596 3.83 4.34 29.58
N THR A 597 3.62 3.03 29.47
CA THR A 597 3.37 2.30 28.22
C THR A 597 1.99 2.61 27.64
N PHE A 598 0.99 2.78 28.52
CA PHE A 598 -0.41 3.00 28.14
C PHE A 598 -0.90 4.42 28.46
N SER A 599 0.00 5.39 28.67
CA SER A 599 -0.36 6.80 28.89
C SER A 599 0.30 7.72 27.86
N ASN A 600 -0.26 8.92 27.73
CA ASN A 600 0.32 9.98 26.91
C ASN A 600 1.01 11.01 27.81
N LEU A 601 2.01 11.69 27.25
CA LEU A 601 2.56 12.93 27.76
C LEU A 601 1.76 14.08 27.17
N TRP A 602 1.24 14.93 28.04
CA TRP A 602 0.37 16.05 27.73
C TRP A 602 1.10 17.36 27.98
N LEU A 603 0.92 18.32 27.08
CA LEU A 603 1.22 19.72 27.35
C LEU A 603 -0.06 20.35 27.88
N VAL A 604 0.00 20.84 29.12
CA VAL A 604 -1.08 21.56 29.78
C VAL A 604 -0.69 23.02 29.87
N LEU A 605 -1.48 23.89 29.26
CA LEU A 605 -1.34 25.33 29.30
C LEU A 605 -2.45 25.90 30.19
N HIS A 606 -2.11 26.93 30.96
CA HIS A 606 -3.05 27.69 31.77
C HIS A 606 -3.03 29.15 31.36
N GLY A 607 -4.18 29.79 31.42
CA GLY A 607 -4.28 31.23 31.21
C GLY A 607 -5.66 31.77 31.47
N GLN A 608 -5.77 33.10 31.44
CA GLN A 608 -6.95 33.81 31.92
C GLN A 608 -8.17 33.70 30.98
N ASP A 609 -7.94 33.60 29.66
CA ASP A 609 -9.00 33.47 28.65
C ASP A 609 -8.61 32.52 27.51
N MET A 610 -8.67 31.21 27.77
CA MET A 610 -8.41 30.18 26.76
C MET A 610 -9.45 30.16 25.64
N THR A 611 -10.58 30.88 25.76
CA THR A 611 -11.64 30.86 24.74
C THR A 611 -11.18 31.50 23.43
N ARG A 612 -10.25 32.46 23.49
CA ARG A 612 -9.66 33.17 22.34
C ARG A 612 -8.70 32.32 21.50
N ILE A 613 -8.30 31.15 22.00
CA ILE A 613 -7.45 30.21 21.27
C ILE A 613 -8.37 29.31 20.45
N GLU A 614 -8.34 29.45 19.13
CA GLU A 614 -9.09 28.61 18.19
C GLU A 614 -8.25 27.41 17.75
N ARG A 615 -6.94 27.63 17.55
CA ARG A 615 -6.00 26.62 17.04
C ARG A 615 -4.71 26.64 17.83
N ILE A 616 -4.17 25.45 18.08
CA ILE A 616 -2.85 25.28 18.68
C ILE A 616 -2.04 24.31 17.82
N ALA A 617 -0.76 24.61 17.66
CA ALA A 617 0.18 23.74 17.00
C ALA A 617 1.36 23.43 17.92
N VAL A 618 1.75 22.16 17.98
CA VAL A 618 2.91 21.71 18.74
C VAL A 618 3.94 21.14 17.78
N LEU A 619 5.15 21.69 17.78
CA LEU A 619 6.28 21.10 17.07
C LEU A 619 7.11 20.28 18.07
N ARG A 620 7.15 18.97 17.84
CA ARG A 620 7.89 17.99 18.63
C ARG A 620 9.26 17.74 18.02
N VAL A 621 10.34 18.05 18.72
CA VAL A 621 11.70 17.73 18.24
C VAL A 621 12.04 16.27 18.58
N SER A 622 12.25 15.47 17.54
CA SER A 622 12.59 14.05 17.63
C SER A 622 14.00 13.84 18.18
N LYS A 623 14.16 12.85 19.05
CA LYS A 623 15.50 12.42 19.49
C LYS A 623 16.29 11.82 18.31
N PRO A 624 17.61 12.06 18.24
CA PRO A 624 18.47 11.35 17.30
C PRO A 624 18.46 9.83 17.55
N ASP A 625 18.35 9.05 16.48
CA ASP A 625 18.39 7.58 16.54
C ASP A 625 19.04 7.02 15.27
N TRP A 626 19.95 6.07 15.44
CA TRP A 626 20.71 5.48 14.33
C TRP A 626 19.84 4.65 13.39
N ARG A 627 18.65 4.23 13.86
CA ARG A 627 17.69 3.46 13.07
C ARG A 627 16.90 4.32 12.09
N ARG A 628 16.93 5.65 12.20
CA ARG A 628 16.31 6.56 11.23
C ARG A 628 17.08 6.52 9.91
N LEU A 629 16.40 6.79 8.80
CA LEU A 629 17.01 6.79 7.46
C LEU A 629 18.07 7.90 7.32
N LEU A 630 17.86 9.05 7.98
CA LEU A 630 18.79 10.17 7.98
C LEU A 630 20.04 9.83 8.82
N PRO A 631 21.28 10.18 8.40
CA PRO A 631 22.47 9.96 9.23
C PRO A 631 22.43 10.71 10.56
N LEU A 632 22.98 10.11 11.63
CA LEU A 632 22.97 10.67 12.99
C LEU A 632 23.48 12.11 13.08
N PHE A 633 24.60 12.41 12.42
CA PHE A 633 25.19 13.76 12.48
C PHE A 633 24.28 14.82 11.85
N VAL A 634 23.54 14.48 10.79
CA VAL A 634 22.57 15.39 10.16
C VAL A 634 21.35 15.58 11.07
N GLN A 635 20.89 14.51 11.73
CA GLN A 635 19.81 14.61 12.71
C GLN A 635 20.18 15.53 13.88
N GLN A 636 21.39 15.37 14.42
CA GLN A 636 21.91 16.19 15.52
C GLN A 636 22.03 17.65 15.09
N GLN A 637 22.67 17.92 13.95
CA GLN A 637 22.83 19.27 13.42
C GLN A 637 21.47 19.95 13.18
N ALA A 638 20.51 19.24 12.57
CA ALA A 638 19.17 19.79 12.34
C ALA A 638 18.43 20.09 13.66
N ALA A 639 18.54 19.20 14.64
CA ALA A 639 17.94 19.41 15.96
C ALA A 639 18.60 20.58 16.71
N GLU A 640 19.92 20.71 16.67
CA GLU A 640 20.66 21.82 17.26
C GLU A 640 20.30 23.16 16.61
N MET A 641 20.28 23.21 15.27
CA MET A 641 19.86 24.40 14.51
C MET A 641 18.42 24.82 14.85
N LEU A 642 17.52 23.85 15.04
CA LEU A 642 16.13 24.12 15.38
C LEU A 642 16.01 24.60 16.82
N LEU A 643 16.64 23.92 17.77
CA LEU A 643 16.59 24.28 19.19
C LEU A 643 17.28 25.63 19.44
N ALA A 644 18.34 26.00 18.72
CA ALA A 644 18.99 27.30 18.87
C ALA A 644 18.06 28.50 18.57
N ARG A 645 16.89 28.28 17.97
CA ARG A 645 15.92 29.34 17.65
C ARG A 645 14.90 29.53 18.77
N PRO A 646 14.58 30.78 19.15
CA PRO A 646 13.51 31.07 20.10
C PRO A 646 12.13 30.84 19.48
N SER A 647 11.99 31.05 18.16
CA SER A 647 10.75 30.82 17.42
C SER A 647 10.98 30.40 15.97
N VAL A 648 9.97 29.77 15.38
CA VAL A 648 9.97 29.27 14.00
C VAL A 648 8.66 29.65 13.32
N LYS A 649 8.70 30.01 12.03
CA LYS A 649 7.48 30.30 11.27
C LYS A 649 6.61 29.03 11.12
N SER A 650 5.30 29.21 11.18
CA SER A 650 4.33 28.14 10.92
C SER A 650 4.49 27.58 9.50
N VAL A 651 4.36 26.24 9.36
CA VAL A 651 4.73 25.42 8.18
C VAL A 651 3.77 25.58 6.97
N ALA A 652 2.97 26.65 6.92
CA ALA A 652 2.05 26.90 5.79
C ALA A 652 2.77 27.34 4.49
N ALA A 653 4.09 27.53 4.51
CA ALA A 653 4.89 27.95 3.37
C ALA A 653 5.68 26.77 2.73
N PRO A 654 5.93 26.80 1.41
CA PRO A 654 6.66 25.74 0.71
C PRO A 654 8.10 25.59 1.24
N LEU A 655 8.50 24.33 1.50
CA LEU A 655 9.77 23.86 2.09
C LEU A 655 11.08 24.45 1.54
N ALA A 656 11.05 25.19 0.43
CA ALA A 656 12.23 25.51 -0.38
C ALA A 656 12.91 26.85 -0.02
N GLU A 657 12.27 27.74 0.76
CA GLU A 657 12.76 29.13 0.89
C GLU A 657 13.38 29.48 2.26
N ASP A 658 13.14 28.70 3.33
CA ASP A 658 13.70 28.97 4.66
C ASP A 658 14.42 27.73 5.22
N PRO A 659 15.74 27.79 5.52
CA PRO A 659 16.47 26.68 6.14
C PRO A 659 15.86 26.21 7.47
N ALA A 660 15.06 27.05 8.15
CA ALA A 660 14.30 26.65 9.32
C ALA A 660 13.26 25.58 9.01
N GLN A 661 12.57 25.68 7.87
CA GLN A 661 11.53 24.73 7.48
C GLN A 661 12.12 23.38 7.09
N ILE A 662 13.31 23.39 6.51
CA ILE A 662 14.08 22.16 6.28
C ILE A 662 14.44 21.51 7.62
N ALA A 663 14.95 22.28 8.59
CA ALA A 663 15.26 21.75 9.92
C ALA A 663 14.01 21.19 10.63
N VAL A 664 12.86 21.86 10.50
CA VAL A 664 11.56 21.36 10.98
C VAL A 664 11.22 20.02 10.35
N ALA A 665 11.32 19.89 9.03
CA ALA A 665 11.01 18.64 8.33
C ALA A 665 12.00 17.50 8.66
N LEU A 666 13.27 17.83 8.96
CA LEU A 666 14.30 16.84 9.26
C LEU A 666 14.29 16.38 10.73
N ALA A 667 14.02 17.28 11.68
CA ALA A 667 14.19 17.02 13.10
C ALA A 667 12.88 17.09 13.91
N GLY A 668 11.80 17.57 13.31
CA GLY A 668 10.55 17.86 14.00
C GLY A 668 9.33 17.17 13.40
N GLU A 669 8.30 17.07 14.23
CA GLU A 669 6.96 16.65 13.84
C GLU A 669 5.95 17.69 14.29
N TYR A 670 5.13 18.15 13.34
CA TYR A 670 4.17 19.21 13.55
C TYR A 670 2.79 18.63 13.83
N LEU A 671 2.22 18.96 14.99
CA LEU A 671 0.95 18.45 15.49
C LEU A 671 -0.07 19.59 15.59
N PRO A 672 -1.04 19.69 14.65
CA PRO A 672 -2.09 20.69 14.70
C PRO A 672 -3.32 20.20 15.48
N PHE A 673 -3.93 21.11 16.26
CA PHE A 673 -5.15 20.83 17.02
C PHE A 673 -6.15 21.99 16.93
N ALA A 674 -7.44 21.66 16.83
CA ALA A 674 -8.53 22.59 17.10
C ALA A 674 -8.73 22.68 18.61
N ALA A 675 -8.62 23.87 19.19
CA ALA A 675 -8.49 24.04 20.63
C ALA A 675 -9.74 23.62 21.42
N ASP A 676 -10.93 23.75 20.83
CA ASP A 676 -12.21 23.52 21.54
C ASP A 676 -12.34 22.11 22.12
N ALA A 677 -11.83 21.09 21.42
CA ALA A 677 -11.85 19.71 21.91
C ALA A 677 -10.89 19.45 23.09
N TRP A 678 -9.99 20.39 23.39
CA TRP A 678 -8.88 20.23 24.35
C TRP A 678 -8.94 21.20 25.52
N LYS A 679 -9.98 22.04 25.60
CA LYS A 679 -10.19 22.99 26.70
C LYS A 679 -10.82 22.28 27.90
N THR A 680 -10.42 22.68 29.10
CA THR A 680 -11.03 22.25 30.37
C THR A 680 -10.94 23.39 31.37
N GLY A 681 -12.01 24.18 31.48
CA GLY A 681 -12.01 25.41 32.29
C GLY A 681 -10.96 26.41 31.80
N GLN A 682 -10.07 26.84 32.70
CA GLN A 682 -8.95 27.76 32.40
C GLN A 682 -7.72 27.07 31.79
N TYR A 683 -7.82 25.77 31.48
CA TYR A 683 -6.72 24.98 30.95
C TYR A 683 -6.97 24.57 29.51
N LEU A 684 -5.89 24.46 28.75
CA LEU A 684 -5.83 23.81 27.45
C LEU A 684 -4.83 22.65 27.55
N ALA A 685 -5.29 21.41 27.37
CA ALA A 685 -4.44 20.23 27.52
C ALA A 685 -4.41 19.42 26.22
N VAL A 686 -3.25 19.39 25.56
CA VAL A 686 -3.04 18.67 24.28
C VAL A 686 -2.06 17.50 24.45
N PRO A 687 -2.34 16.32 23.88
CA PRO A 687 -1.39 15.21 23.89
C PRO A 687 -0.23 15.50 22.94
N VAL A 688 1.00 15.25 23.36
CA VAL A 688 2.22 15.58 22.59
C VAL A 688 2.91 14.33 22.07
N CYS A 689 2.97 13.28 22.88
CA CYS A 689 3.62 12.02 22.56
C CYS A 689 3.22 10.94 23.57
N PRO A 690 3.58 9.67 23.33
CA PRO A 690 3.48 8.62 24.33
C PRO A 690 4.35 8.94 25.55
N ALA A 691 3.91 8.59 26.76
CA ALA A 691 4.64 8.96 27.98
C ALA A 691 6.03 8.31 28.12
N ALA A 692 6.26 7.19 27.44
CA ALA A 692 7.57 6.56 27.32
C ALA A 692 8.56 7.33 26.41
N SER A 693 8.07 8.26 25.59
CA SER A 693 8.84 8.92 24.53
C SER A 693 8.97 10.43 24.78
N THR A 694 9.80 10.85 25.74
CA THR A 694 10.02 12.29 25.97
C THR A 694 10.73 12.93 24.77
N PRO A 695 10.22 14.03 24.20
CA PRO A 695 10.86 14.72 23.08
C PRO A 695 12.11 15.49 23.52
N LEU A 696 12.93 15.89 22.56
CA LEU A 696 14.14 16.68 22.84
C LEU A 696 13.81 18.15 23.16
N GLY A 697 12.73 18.67 22.59
CA GLY A 697 12.20 20.01 22.83
C GLY A 697 10.81 20.19 22.20
N LEU A 698 10.14 21.27 22.59
CA LEU A 698 8.79 21.60 22.13
C LEU A 698 8.70 23.06 21.69
N PHE A 699 7.93 23.31 20.64
CA PHE A 699 7.49 24.66 20.28
C PHE A 699 5.97 24.69 20.18
N VAL A 700 5.37 25.83 20.54
CA VAL A 700 3.93 26.02 20.55
C VAL A 700 3.55 27.26 19.77
N GLY A 701 2.56 27.12 18.90
CA GLY A 701 1.99 28.22 18.13
C GLY A 701 0.49 28.33 18.39
N ILE A 702 -0.01 29.55 18.45
CA ILE A 702 -1.41 29.89 18.74
C ILE A 702 -2.02 30.58 17.52
N ASN A 703 -3.23 30.20 17.13
CA ASN A 703 -4.01 30.85 16.06
C ASN A 703 -3.22 31.03 14.74
N ASN A 704 -2.45 30.03 14.35
CA ASN A 704 -1.54 30.01 13.18
C ASN A 704 -0.34 30.99 13.27
N GLY A 705 -0.03 31.51 14.45
CA GLY A 705 1.14 32.33 14.72
C GLY A 705 2.46 31.56 14.64
N ALA A 706 3.56 32.26 14.96
CA ALA A 706 4.88 31.62 15.07
C ALA A 706 4.88 30.56 16.18
N LEU A 707 5.64 29.48 15.95
CA LEU A 707 5.90 28.44 16.93
C LEU A 707 7.00 28.95 17.87
N VAL A 708 6.68 29.14 19.14
CA VAL A 708 7.62 29.65 20.15
C VAL A 708 8.12 28.50 21.02
N ARG A 709 9.42 28.47 21.30
CA ARG A 709 10.07 27.41 22.08
C ARG A 709 9.56 27.42 23.53
N LEU A 710 9.30 26.23 24.06
CA LEU A 710 9.09 25.99 25.49
C LEU A 710 10.32 25.32 26.07
N ASP A 711 10.89 25.91 27.12
CA ASP A 711 12.05 25.38 27.82
C ASP A 711 11.65 24.69 29.12
N LEU A 712 12.48 23.75 29.58
CA LEU A 712 12.29 23.15 30.90
C LEU A 712 12.66 24.19 31.96
N ALA A 713 11.75 24.46 32.90
CA ALA A 713 12.05 25.32 34.02
C ALA A 713 13.08 24.61 34.92
N ASN A 714 14.32 25.11 34.88
CA ASN A 714 15.52 24.60 35.56
C ASN A 714 16.13 23.31 34.96
N ARG A 715 17.33 23.46 34.39
CA ARG A 715 18.35 22.39 34.39
C ARG A 715 19.31 22.62 35.54
#